data_AF-A0A1I1ABF2-F1
#
_entry.id   AF-A0A1I1ABF2-F1
#
_cell.length_a   1.000
_cell.length_b   1.000
_cell.length_c   1.000
_cell.angle_alpha   90.00
_cell.angle_beta   90.00
_cell.angle_gamma   90.00
#
_symmetry.space_group_name_H-M   'P 1'
#
loop_
_entity.id
_entity.type
_entity.pdbx_description
1 polymer ?
#
loop_
_entity_poly.entity_id
_entity_poly.type
_entity_poly.pdbx_seq_one_letter_code
_entity_poly.pdbx_strand_id
1 'polypeptide(L)'
;MAMGSRQGTTGLRRRRGRQAVAATAAVAMGAAALLVAQPAAADAIGADPWVAEVPNNPVQDVYRFTVPSAAVSAATGIAGGQTAVEGNFGPGKAWTTYNMGASGANLTATFGPLEPGLYYYQYATRPAADQDAVAFRNPAFAQEVTSKPTLATLFVPGPGAEWLADAPGGGELETFSYGKAPRSGGEAVVWTPPGYDEDRAEPYPVLYLLQDEGQSPREWAELGRLEQIMDSLTLGGDAEPMVVVMGDAGMSDRVSRVTKDLFRDTERAYNVATDGEERAIAGIGRGAALAVESLVESPRDFSAVGVFSGGYDGSIRDSKVRKINESTDVLRLYAGNVTDPAYDDTVALAASLTTAGVEFQSDGSDPTTGGTWDTWQKNLHDFAQRAFRDAVDDGPSEGHLPLVPYTPPAAGTTPTPVVGENGVVTFELGAQYADATDVTVWANFGPAGSWPRTPMVQQADGSWRLSLVVPGGSYYDKFVVDGVDLKDPTNPTKVTSEPTWSTFTVEGDTLRGRYTSEVPAAAQGEVSVMTYTSTAGEQQRQAYVWTPPGYDADRAEAYPVFYLQHGGGQTWTDWVEVGHIDRILDNHLQDGTIVPMVVVMANGNAVDFPREVTERIVPTAEAQYNVSTEGDRKALAGLSMGSGATLSTLWAHPGDFAYIGAMSAFGAVPAGADVAAINEGTKLLRVYSGDVQDFTYGATLQLISSMTTRGVEHEFAPIIPGPHSWDVWQKSVIDLLPRLFVDGAGA
;
A
#
# COMPACT_ATOMS: atom_id res chain seq x y z
N MET A 1 -30.70 75.51 -12.32
CA MET A 1 -31.38 74.22 -12.13
C MET A 1 -30.29 73.20 -11.79
N ALA A 2 -29.80 73.14 -10.54
CA ALA A 2 -30.42 72.58 -9.34
C ALA A 2 -30.62 71.05 -9.50
N MET A 3 -30.00 70.13 -8.78
CA MET A 3 -29.04 70.10 -7.64
C MET A 3 -28.23 68.79 -7.83
N GLY A 4 -26.91 68.71 -7.59
CA GLY A 4 -26.24 68.63 -6.27
C GLY A 4 -26.06 67.15 -5.88
N SER A 5 -24.92 66.62 -5.44
CA SER A 5 -23.61 67.11 -4.96
C SER A 5 -22.73 65.86 -4.71
N ARG A 6 -21.47 65.79 -5.18
CA ARG A 6 -20.19 65.93 -4.39
C ARG A 6 -20.02 64.90 -3.27
N GLN A 7 -18.90 64.21 -3.03
CA GLN A 7 -17.44 64.47 -3.08
C GLN A 7 -16.73 63.11 -3.32
N GLY A 8 -15.50 62.96 -3.80
CA GLY A 8 -14.43 63.88 -4.15
C GLY A 8 -13.09 63.11 -4.24
N THR A 9 -12.31 63.40 -5.29
CA THR A 9 -10.83 63.61 -5.33
C THR A 9 -9.90 62.48 -4.84
N THR A 10 -8.79 62.09 -5.50
CA THR A 10 -7.89 62.69 -6.51
C THR A 10 -6.85 61.62 -6.85
N GLY A 11 -6.41 61.43 -8.11
CA GLY A 11 -5.22 62.10 -8.68
C GLY A 11 -4.01 61.14 -8.69
N LEU A 12 -3.63 60.51 -9.80
CA LEU A 12 -2.88 61.02 -10.97
C LEU A 12 -1.38 60.60 -10.99
N ARG A 13 -1.08 59.75 -11.99
CA ARG A 13 0.08 59.80 -12.92
C ARG A 13 1.51 59.42 -12.48
N ARG A 14 1.94 58.28 -13.07
CA ARG A 14 3.00 58.10 -14.09
C ARG A 14 4.39 58.71 -13.86
N ARG A 15 5.40 57.84 -13.91
CA ARG A 15 6.56 57.76 -14.84
C ARG A 15 7.64 56.88 -14.16
N ARG A 16 8.52 56.11 -14.79
CA ARG A 16 9.12 56.09 -16.13
C ARG A 16 9.86 54.74 -16.25
N GLY A 17 9.83 54.11 -17.42
CA GLY A 17 10.68 52.97 -17.72
C GLY A 17 12.15 53.34 -17.95
N ARG A 18 13.01 52.33 -17.83
CA ARG A 18 14.33 52.27 -18.45
C ARG A 18 14.60 50.85 -18.92
N GLN A 19 15.01 50.76 -20.18
CA GLN A 19 15.53 49.59 -20.88
C GLN A 19 16.93 49.23 -20.39
N ALA A 20 17.29 47.95 -20.49
CA ALA A 20 18.66 47.44 -20.63
C ALA A 20 18.52 46.14 -21.47
N VAL A 21 18.88 46.11 -22.76
CA VAL A 21 20.21 45.92 -23.35
C VAL A 21 20.94 44.69 -22.79
N ALA A 22 20.99 43.66 -23.62
CA ALA A 22 21.79 42.46 -23.46
C ALA A 22 23.28 42.74 -23.69
N ALA A 23 24.12 42.03 -22.93
CA ALA A 23 25.53 41.79 -23.28
C ALA A 23 25.94 40.42 -22.75
N THR A 24 26.32 39.55 -23.68
CA THR A 24 26.99 38.26 -23.48
C THR A 24 28.45 38.48 -23.06
N ALA A 25 28.92 37.74 -22.05
CA ALA A 25 30.33 37.37 -21.93
C ALA A 25 30.48 36.16 -20.99
N ALA A 26 31.10 35.11 -21.51
CA ALA A 26 31.46 33.88 -20.82
C ALA A 26 32.55 34.11 -19.75
N VAL A 27 32.45 33.42 -18.62
CA VAL A 27 33.58 33.07 -17.76
C VAL A 27 33.38 31.65 -17.24
N ALA A 28 34.39 30.81 -17.50
CA ALA A 28 34.51 29.45 -17.02
C ALA A 28 35.09 29.39 -15.60
N MET A 29 34.84 28.24 -14.95
CA MET A 29 35.48 27.69 -13.75
C MET A 29 35.11 28.26 -12.38
N GLY A 30 34.63 27.36 -11.51
CA GLY A 30 34.61 27.54 -10.06
C GLY A 30 33.55 26.73 -9.34
N ALA A 31 33.65 25.39 -9.38
CA ALA A 31 32.95 24.54 -8.43
C ALA A 31 33.47 24.85 -7.01
N ALA A 32 32.66 25.54 -6.22
CA ALA A 32 32.83 25.64 -4.77
C ALA A 32 31.44 25.44 -4.17
N ALA A 33 31.17 24.20 -3.77
CA ALA A 33 30.00 23.82 -3.01
C ALA A 33 30.01 24.59 -1.68
N LEU A 34 29.09 25.54 -1.54
CA LEU A 34 28.64 26.00 -0.23
C LEU A 34 27.67 24.93 0.28
N LEU A 35 28.21 23.88 0.90
CA LEU A 35 27.46 23.06 1.83
C LEU A 35 27.00 23.99 2.96
N VAL A 36 25.76 24.43 2.90
CA VAL A 36 25.04 24.77 4.11
C VAL A 36 24.85 23.43 4.82
N ALA A 37 25.66 23.20 5.85
CA ALA A 37 25.50 22.07 6.74
C ALA A 37 24.06 22.10 7.26
N GLN A 38 23.25 21.12 6.84
CA GLN A 38 22.00 20.84 7.51
C GLN A 38 22.34 20.57 8.99
N PRO A 39 21.55 21.08 9.95
CA PRO A 39 21.72 20.67 11.33
C PRO A 39 21.62 19.14 11.36
N ALA A 40 22.63 18.49 11.94
CA ALA A 40 22.59 17.06 12.19
C ALA A 40 21.23 16.77 12.84
N ALA A 41 20.48 15.83 12.23
CA ALA A 41 19.28 15.28 12.83
C ALA A 41 19.62 14.97 14.29
N ALA A 42 18.79 15.47 15.21
CA ALA A 42 18.92 15.14 16.62
C ALA A 42 19.07 13.61 16.72
N ASP A 43 20.09 13.15 17.45
CA ASP A 43 20.32 11.73 17.69
C ASP A 43 19.05 11.12 18.31
N ALA A 44 18.21 10.56 17.46
CA ALA A 44 17.02 9.81 17.85
C ALA A 44 17.48 8.52 18.54
N ILE A 45 16.68 8.04 19.49
CA ILE A 45 16.80 6.70 20.06
C ILE A 45 17.03 5.72 18.90
N GLY A 46 18.19 5.04 18.92
CA GLY A 46 18.91 4.66 17.71
C GLY A 46 18.13 3.78 16.76
N ALA A 47 17.88 4.27 15.53
CA ALA A 47 17.27 3.52 14.44
C ALA A 47 17.90 2.12 14.29
N ASP A 48 17.07 1.08 14.08
CA ASP A 48 17.55 -0.29 13.88
C ASP A 48 18.61 -0.30 12.75
N PRO A 49 19.90 -0.60 13.03
CA PRO A 49 20.94 -0.55 12.01
C PRO A 49 20.77 -1.63 10.93
N TRP A 50 19.84 -2.57 11.11
CA TRP A 50 19.47 -3.54 10.07
C TRP A 50 18.42 -3.00 9.11
N VAL A 51 17.87 -1.80 9.31
CA VAL A 51 16.84 -1.21 8.45
C VAL A 51 17.21 0.22 8.08
N ALA A 52 17.19 0.52 6.79
CA ALA A 52 17.43 1.88 6.32
C ALA A 52 16.67 2.14 5.02
N GLU A 53 16.23 3.39 4.81
CA GLU A 53 15.77 3.84 3.50
C GLU A 53 16.91 3.68 2.47
N VAL A 54 16.59 3.26 1.25
CA VAL A 54 17.58 3.01 0.21
C VAL A 54 18.17 4.34 -0.27
N PRO A 55 19.48 4.58 -0.06
CA PRO A 55 20.08 5.87 -0.37
C PRO A 55 20.12 6.13 -1.88
N ASN A 56 19.80 7.36 -2.27
CA ASN A 56 19.78 7.81 -3.68
C ASN A 56 18.79 7.04 -4.57
N ASN A 57 17.79 6.37 -4.00
CA ASN A 57 16.68 5.87 -4.80
C ASN A 57 15.84 7.07 -5.29
N PRO A 58 15.48 7.15 -6.58
CA PRO A 58 14.58 8.21 -7.07
C PRO A 58 13.16 8.12 -6.49
N VAL A 59 12.82 6.99 -5.87
CA VAL A 59 11.56 6.78 -5.15
C VAL A 59 11.87 6.79 -3.65
N GLN A 60 11.20 7.67 -2.91
CA GLN A 60 11.32 7.79 -1.44
C GLN A 60 10.62 6.63 -0.73
N ASP A 61 10.89 6.46 0.56
CA ASP A 61 10.20 5.51 1.45
C ASP A 61 10.36 4.04 1.04
N VAL A 62 11.41 3.74 0.27
CA VAL A 62 11.81 2.37 -0.06
C VAL A 62 12.86 1.92 0.93
N TYR A 63 12.56 0.89 1.71
CA TYR A 63 13.41 0.43 2.81
C TYR A 63 14.12 -0.88 2.46
N ARG A 64 15.36 -0.99 2.93
CA ARG A 64 16.14 -2.23 2.88
C ARG A 64 16.39 -2.76 4.28
N PHE A 65 15.93 -3.99 4.48
CA PHE A 65 16.24 -4.81 5.64
C PHE A 65 17.50 -5.62 5.33
N THR A 66 18.51 -5.56 6.20
CA THR A 66 19.83 -6.19 6.03
C THR A 66 20.23 -6.89 7.31
N VAL A 67 20.12 -8.22 7.33
CA VAL A 67 20.46 -9.05 8.50
C VAL A 67 21.76 -9.82 8.24
N PRO A 68 22.80 -9.67 9.08
CA PRO A 68 24.01 -10.49 8.96
C PRO A 68 23.68 -11.97 9.16
N SER A 69 24.14 -12.86 8.27
CA SER A 69 23.84 -14.29 8.39
C SER A 69 24.35 -14.90 9.71
N ALA A 70 25.45 -14.37 10.26
CA ALA A 70 25.97 -14.77 11.56
C ALA A 70 25.03 -14.39 12.73
N ALA A 71 24.31 -13.27 12.61
CA ALA A 71 23.34 -12.84 13.62
C ALA A 71 22.11 -13.77 13.64
N VAL A 72 21.67 -14.24 12.46
CA VAL A 72 20.59 -15.23 12.34
C VAL A 72 20.93 -16.50 13.13
N SER A 73 22.08 -17.12 12.87
CA SER A 73 22.47 -18.35 13.56
C SER A 73 22.70 -18.13 15.05
N ALA A 74 23.20 -16.96 15.45
CA ALA A 74 23.37 -16.62 16.87
C ALA A 74 22.01 -16.48 17.60
N ALA A 75 21.01 -15.88 16.96
CA ALA A 75 19.69 -15.66 17.57
C ALA A 75 18.83 -16.93 17.58
N THR A 76 18.92 -17.76 16.54
CA THR A 76 17.97 -18.85 16.30
C THR A 76 18.57 -20.25 16.49
N GLY A 77 19.90 -20.38 16.48
CA GLY A 77 20.58 -21.68 16.40
C GLY A 77 20.47 -22.37 15.04
N ILE A 78 19.81 -21.75 14.06
CA ILE A 78 19.59 -22.32 12.72
C ILE A 78 20.75 -21.93 11.81
N ALA A 79 21.36 -22.93 11.17
CA ALA A 79 22.41 -22.75 10.17
C ALA A 79 21.89 -23.21 8.80
N GLY A 80 21.59 -22.26 7.92
CA GLY A 80 20.93 -22.53 6.64
C GLY A 80 19.45 -22.80 6.83
N GLY A 81 18.63 -21.83 6.43
CA GLY A 81 17.17 -21.83 6.49
C GLY A 81 16.63 -20.63 5.70
N GLN A 82 15.32 -20.52 5.57
CA GLN A 82 14.71 -19.35 4.95
C GLN A 82 14.47 -18.28 6.02
N THR A 83 15.26 -17.21 5.98
CA THR A 83 15.01 -16.01 6.79
C THR A 83 14.07 -15.07 6.05
N ALA A 84 13.17 -14.44 6.79
CA ALA A 84 12.24 -13.45 6.31
C ALA A 84 12.15 -12.27 7.28
N VAL A 85 11.69 -11.14 6.77
CA VAL A 85 11.11 -10.07 7.59
C VAL A 85 9.59 -10.22 7.55
N GLU A 86 8.96 -10.15 8.72
CA GLU A 86 7.52 -10.29 8.93
C GLU A 86 6.99 -9.04 9.61
N GLY A 87 5.87 -8.49 9.15
CA GLY A 87 5.31 -7.26 9.73
C GLY A 87 3.99 -6.85 9.09
N ASN A 88 3.40 -5.75 9.56
CA ASN A 88 2.17 -5.16 9.02
C ASN A 88 2.39 -4.42 7.67
N PHE A 89 3.15 -5.04 6.76
CA PHE A 89 3.54 -4.47 5.46
C PHE A 89 2.57 -4.82 4.32
N GLY A 90 1.58 -5.69 4.57
CA GLY A 90 0.60 -6.10 3.56
C GLY A 90 -0.48 -5.05 3.33
N PRO A 91 -1.34 -5.23 2.30
CA PRO A 91 -2.51 -4.39 2.08
C PRO A 91 -3.39 -4.31 3.32
N GLY A 92 -3.94 -3.13 3.60
CA GLY A 92 -4.72 -2.88 4.81
C GLY A 92 -3.98 -3.19 6.11
N LYS A 93 -2.64 -3.09 6.10
CA LYS A 93 -1.73 -3.38 7.21
C LYS A 93 -1.79 -4.85 7.67
N ALA A 94 -2.16 -5.75 6.77
CA ALA A 94 -2.12 -7.18 7.02
C ALA A 94 -0.70 -7.65 7.38
N TRP A 95 -0.60 -8.55 8.35
CA TRP A 95 0.65 -9.21 8.71
C TRP A 95 1.14 -10.07 7.54
N THR A 96 2.39 -9.88 7.13
CA THR A 96 2.89 -10.54 5.92
C THR A 96 4.41 -10.77 5.98
N THR A 97 4.87 -11.72 5.16
CA THR A 97 6.25 -12.21 5.16
C THR A 97 6.96 -11.88 3.84
N TYR A 98 8.12 -11.23 3.92
CA TYR A 98 9.05 -11.06 2.80
C TYR A 98 10.30 -11.91 3.01
N ASN A 99 10.46 -12.93 2.15
CA ASN A 99 11.67 -13.75 2.15
C ASN A 99 12.92 -12.92 1.80
N MET A 100 13.99 -13.11 2.56
CA MET A 100 15.25 -12.43 2.34
C MET A 100 16.16 -13.25 1.42
N GLY A 101 16.81 -12.58 0.48
CA GLY A 101 17.81 -13.16 -0.42
C GLY A 101 19.24 -12.94 0.09
N ALA A 102 20.17 -13.81 -0.30
CA ALA A 102 21.58 -13.66 0.08
C ALA A 102 22.25 -12.50 -0.68
N SER A 103 22.98 -11.65 0.05
CA SER A 103 23.81 -10.57 -0.47
C SER A 103 25.14 -10.54 0.29
N GLY A 104 26.14 -11.27 -0.24
CA GLY A 104 27.43 -11.42 0.43
C GLY A 104 27.30 -12.17 1.76
N ALA A 105 27.70 -11.53 2.86
CA ALA A 105 27.58 -12.08 4.23
C ALA A 105 26.24 -11.73 4.91
N ASN A 106 25.34 -11.06 4.20
CA ASN A 106 24.06 -10.59 4.71
C ASN A 106 22.89 -11.27 3.97
N LEU A 107 21.73 -11.23 4.58
CA LEU A 107 20.44 -11.48 3.98
C LEU A 107 19.71 -10.15 3.82
N THR A 108 19.08 -9.93 2.67
CA THR A 108 18.42 -8.66 2.36
C THR A 108 17.02 -8.85 1.80
N ALA A 109 16.11 -7.97 2.22
CA ALA A 109 14.84 -7.70 1.55
C ALA A 109 14.75 -6.19 1.28
N THR A 110 14.19 -5.80 0.13
CA THR A 110 13.99 -4.38 -0.22
C THR A 110 12.60 -4.25 -0.81
N PHE A 111 11.79 -3.39 -0.22
CA PHE A 111 10.43 -3.13 -0.68
C PHE A 111 9.96 -1.74 -0.27
N GLY A 112 8.96 -1.25 -0.97
CA GLY A 112 8.35 0.06 -0.79
C GLY A 112 7.90 0.65 -2.14
N PRO A 113 7.53 1.92 -2.22
CA PRO A 113 7.40 2.87 -1.11
C PRO A 113 6.44 2.37 -0.05
N LEU A 114 6.81 2.50 1.22
CA LEU A 114 5.91 2.31 2.34
C LEU A 114 5.06 3.58 2.52
N GLU A 115 3.81 3.40 2.92
CA GLU A 115 2.95 4.54 3.26
C GLU A 115 3.41 5.15 4.60
N PRO A 116 3.31 6.48 4.78
CA PRO A 116 3.61 7.10 6.06
C PRO A 116 2.82 6.47 7.21
N GLY A 117 3.47 6.26 8.35
CA GLY A 117 2.87 5.65 9.52
C GLY A 117 3.83 4.76 10.31
N LEU A 118 3.28 4.04 11.30
CA LEU A 118 4.05 3.09 12.10
C LEU A 118 3.95 1.68 11.53
N TYR A 119 5.11 1.06 11.32
CA TYR A 119 5.22 -0.37 11.07
C TYR A 119 5.81 -1.06 12.28
N TYR A 120 5.37 -2.29 12.54
CA TYR A 120 5.99 -3.17 13.52
C TYR A 120 6.31 -4.50 12.85
N TYR A 121 7.51 -4.99 13.12
CA TYR A 121 8.07 -6.12 12.40
C TYR A 121 8.98 -6.97 13.27
N GLN A 122 9.23 -8.19 12.82
CA GLN A 122 10.25 -9.08 13.35
C GLN A 122 10.99 -9.75 12.19
N TYR A 123 12.09 -10.41 12.53
CA TYR A 123 12.70 -11.37 11.63
C TYR A 123 12.31 -12.77 12.07
N ALA A 124 12.17 -13.68 11.12
CA ALA A 124 11.89 -15.08 11.41
C ALA A 124 12.79 -15.95 10.54
N THR A 125 13.33 -17.03 11.11
CA THR A 125 14.07 -18.02 10.32
C THR A 125 13.42 -19.38 10.46
N ARG A 126 13.05 -19.93 9.31
CA ARG A 126 12.48 -21.25 9.19
C ARG A 126 13.56 -22.26 8.75
N PRO A 127 13.82 -23.34 9.50
CA PRO A 127 14.84 -24.32 9.10
C PRO A 127 14.43 -25.13 7.87
N ALA A 128 13.16 -25.54 7.79
CA ALA A 128 12.56 -26.29 6.69
C ALA A 128 11.08 -25.93 6.57
N ALA A 129 10.47 -26.18 5.40
CA ALA A 129 9.10 -25.74 5.11
C ALA A 129 8.03 -26.27 6.08
N ASP A 130 8.21 -27.48 6.59
CA ASP A 130 7.34 -28.20 7.52
C ASP A 130 7.68 -27.96 9.01
N GLN A 131 8.55 -26.98 9.29
CA GLN A 131 8.97 -26.64 10.64
C GLN A 131 8.60 -25.20 11.00
N ASP A 132 8.37 -24.96 12.29
CA ASP A 132 8.07 -23.63 12.81
C ASP A 132 9.24 -22.67 12.61
N ALA A 133 8.90 -21.42 12.30
CA ALA A 133 9.89 -20.35 12.24
C ALA A 133 10.28 -19.88 13.65
N VAL A 134 11.56 -19.57 13.85
CA VAL A 134 12.04 -18.94 15.09
C VAL A 134 12.14 -17.44 14.87
N ALA A 135 11.28 -16.68 15.56
CA ALA A 135 11.26 -15.23 15.53
C ALA A 135 12.41 -14.62 16.36
N PHE A 136 12.95 -13.50 15.89
CA PHE A 136 14.00 -12.73 16.54
C PHE A 136 13.99 -11.28 16.08
N ARG A 137 14.72 -10.41 16.79
CA ARG A 137 14.98 -9.02 16.40
C ARG A 137 16.47 -8.73 16.42
N ASN A 138 16.84 -7.54 15.97
CA ASN A 138 18.17 -7.03 16.23
C ASN A 138 18.39 -6.84 17.75
N PRO A 139 19.31 -7.58 18.39
CA PRO A 139 19.54 -7.44 19.83
C PRO A 139 20.18 -6.10 20.21
N ALA A 140 20.78 -5.36 19.25
CA ALA A 140 21.35 -4.04 19.48
C ALA A 140 20.32 -2.90 19.40
N PHE A 141 19.15 -3.14 18.81
CA PHE A 141 18.05 -2.19 18.78
C PHE A 141 17.33 -2.17 20.12
N ALA A 142 16.78 -1.02 20.52
CA ALA A 142 16.01 -0.93 21.75
C ALA A 142 14.77 -1.83 21.67
N GLN A 143 14.40 -2.46 22.78
CA GLN A 143 13.12 -3.18 22.83
C GLN A 143 12.02 -2.16 23.03
N GLU A 144 11.31 -1.82 21.96
CA GLU A 144 10.22 -0.87 22.01
C GLU A 144 8.89 -1.54 22.34
N VAL A 145 8.68 -2.80 21.93
CA VAL A 145 7.46 -3.55 22.22
C VAL A 145 7.71 -4.54 23.35
N THR A 146 7.27 -4.22 24.56
CA THR A 146 7.57 -5.03 25.75
C THR A 146 6.75 -6.31 25.82
N SER A 147 5.50 -6.29 25.34
CA SER A 147 4.60 -7.44 25.34
C SER A 147 5.00 -8.52 24.32
N LYS A 148 5.68 -8.12 23.25
CA LYS A 148 6.14 -8.98 22.15
C LYS A 148 7.63 -8.74 21.90
N PRO A 149 8.54 -9.36 22.67
CA PRO A 149 9.96 -9.01 22.70
C PRO A 149 10.75 -9.20 21.39
N THR A 150 10.15 -9.86 20.39
CA THR A 150 10.70 -10.03 19.04
C THR A 150 10.29 -8.92 18.08
N LEU A 151 9.32 -8.09 18.44
CA LEU A 151 8.93 -6.95 17.60
C LEU A 151 9.87 -5.76 17.77
N ALA A 152 10.15 -5.12 16.65
CA ALA A 152 10.76 -3.81 16.49
C ALA A 152 9.75 -2.89 15.77
N THR A 153 9.95 -1.57 15.84
CA THR A 153 9.14 -0.62 15.07
C THR A 153 9.96 0.10 14.00
N LEU A 154 9.27 0.55 12.96
CA LEU A 154 9.77 1.39 11.90
C LEU A 154 8.75 2.50 11.67
N PHE A 155 9.10 3.73 12.01
CA PHE A 155 8.30 4.90 11.68
C PHE A 155 8.70 5.45 10.31
N VAL A 156 7.72 5.53 9.40
CA VAL A 156 7.87 6.16 8.09
C VAL A 156 7.22 7.54 8.16
N PRO A 157 8.02 8.63 8.16
CA PRO A 157 7.47 9.98 8.23
C PRO A 157 6.85 10.38 6.89
N GLY A 158 5.84 11.24 6.93
CA GLY A 158 5.24 11.79 5.72
C GLY A 158 3.83 12.32 5.96
N PRO A 159 3.17 12.81 4.89
CA PRO A 159 1.82 13.35 4.98
C PRO A 159 0.84 12.34 5.57
N GLY A 160 0.08 12.77 6.59
CA GLY A 160 -0.89 11.93 7.30
C GLY A 160 -0.32 11.17 8.50
N ALA A 161 1.00 11.21 8.73
CA ALA A 161 1.66 10.58 9.87
C ALA A 161 2.36 11.58 10.80
N GLU A 162 2.20 12.89 10.59
CA GLU A 162 2.87 13.92 11.38
C GLU A 162 2.47 13.88 12.87
N TRP A 163 1.20 13.58 13.15
CA TRP A 163 0.65 13.44 14.51
C TRP A 163 1.13 12.17 15.23
N LEU A 164 1.81 11.28 14.51
CA LEU A 164 2.50 10.14 15.10
C LEU A 164 3.98 10.46 15.37
N ALA A 165 4.53 11.60 14.96
CA ALA A 165 5.95 11.90 15.17
C ALA A 165 6.22 12.46 16.58
N ASP A 166 7.46 12.28 17.07
CA ASP A 166 7.86 12.84 18.37
C ASP A 166 7.83 14.37 18.36
N ALA A 167 7.22 14.98 19.38
CA ALA A 167 7.10 16.42 19.52
C ALA A 167 7.99 16.96 20.67
N PRO A 168 8.77 18.03 20.47
CA PRO A 168 9.57 18.60 21.55
C PRO A 168 8.68 19.31 22.57
N GLY A 169 8.92 19.04 23.86
CA GLY A 169 8.13 19.63 24.95
C GLY A 169 6.77 18.96 25.16
N GLY A 170 6.66 17.69 24.75
CA GLY A 170 5.52 16.82 25.03
C GLY A 170 5.29 16.52 26.51
N GLY A 171 4.30 15.68 26.77
CA GLY A 171 3.95 15.16 28.08
C GLY A 171 4.97 14.14 28.59
N GLU A 172 4.64 13.50 29.71
CA GLU A 172 5.51 12.50 30.33
C GLU A 172 4.78 11.17 30.53
N LEU A 173 5.41 10.07 30.10
CA LEU A 173 5.00 8.71 30.40
C LEU A 173 5.65 8.18 31.67
N GLU A 174 4.85 7.62 32.56
CA GLU A 174 5.35 6.86 33.70
C GLU A 174 4.53 5.58 33.97
N THR A 175 5.13 4.68 34.75
CA THR A 175 4.49 3.43 35.16
C THR A 175 4.12 3.52 36.64
N PHE A 176 2.86 3.22 36.96
CA PHE A 176 2.40 3.15 38.34
C PHE A 176 1.67 1.83 38.63
N SER A 177 1.67 1.42 39.89
CA SER A 177 0.95 0.24 40.36
C SER A 177 -0.31 0.63 41.11
N TYR A 178 -1.42 -0.04 40.83
CA TYR A 178 -2.70 0.14 41.53
C TYR A 178 -3.11 -1.16 42.23
N GLY A 179 -4.06 -1.07 43.17
CA GLY A 179 -4.63 -2.20 43.89
C GLY A 179 -3.67 -2.91 44.85
N LYS A 180 -4.11 -4.06 45.39
CA LYS A 180 -3.28 -4.92 46.27
C LYS A 180 -3.19 -6.34 45.72
N ALA A 181 -1.98 -6.76 45.36
CA ALA A 181 -1.69 -8.14 45.01
C ALA A 181 -2.08 -9.11 46.17
N PRO A 182 -2.57 -10.33 45.87
CA PRO A 182 -2.81 -10.92 44.55
C PRO A 182 -4.27 -10.76 44.09
N ARG A 183 -5.06 -9.87 44.73
CA ARG A 183 -6.53 -9.87 44.59
C ARG A 183 -7.08 -8.86 43.61
N SER A 184 -6.36 -7.76 43.36
CA SER A 184 -6.81 -6.68 42.47
C SER A 184 -5.69 -5.72 42.04
N GLY A 185 -4.42 -6.10 42.21
CA GLY A 185 -3.29 -5.23 41.87
C GLY A 185 -2.76 -5.47 40.47
N GLY A 186 -2.39 -4.39 39.78
CA GLY A 186 -1.88 -4.39 38.41
C GLY A 186 -0.91 -3.24 38.15
N GLU A 187 -0.37 -3.21 36.94
CA GLU A 187 0.48 -2.14 36.42
C GLU A 187 -0.30 -1.32 35.39
N ALA A 188 -0.16 -0.01 35.44
CA ALA A 188 -0.72 0.91 34.46
C ALA A 188 0.37 1.88 33.98
N VAL A 189 0.23 2.32 32.74
CA VAL A 189 1.03 3.40 32.16
C VAL A 189 0.20 4.66 32.20
N VAL A 190 0.80 5.78 32.58
CA VAL A 190 0.12 7.08 32.66
C VAL A 190 0.89 8.06 31.81
N TRP A 191 0.17 8.75 30.94
CA TRP A 191 0.65 9.95 30.27
C TRP A 191 0.08 11.18 31.00
N THR A 192 0.96 12.10 31.37
CA THR A 192 0.58 13.41 31.90
C THR A 192 0.84 14.50 30.86
N PRO A 193 -0.03 15.52 30.75
CA PRO A 193 0.05 16.49 29.67
C PRO A 193 1.27 17.42 29.83
N PRO A 194 1.73 18.07 28.74
CA PRO A 194 2.78 19.07 28.80
C PRO A 194 2.53 20.12 29.89
N GLY A 195 3.48 20.26 30.81
CA GLY A 195 3.36 21.22 31.91
C GLY A 195 2.41 20.81 33.04
N TYR A 196 2.14 19.51 33.18
CA TYR A 196 1.37 18.95 34.29
C TYR A 196 1.81 19.53 35.65
N ASP A 197 0.82 19.88 36.47
CA ASP A 197 0.99 20.54 37.76
C ASP A 197 0.14 19.81 38.81
N GLU A 198 0.79 19.10 39.72
CA GLU A 198 0.14 18.36 40.81
C GLU A 198 -0.63 19.27 41.76
N ASP A 199 -0.30 20.58 41.80
CA ASP A 199 -0.92 21.59 42.64
C ASP A 199 -1.94 22.46 41.87
N ARG A 200 -2.26 22.12 40.61
CA ARG A 200 -3.25 22.86 39.80
C ARG A 200 -4.58 22.96 40.55
N ALA A 201 -5.13 24.16 40.65
CA ALA A 201 -6.35 24.44 41.41
C ALA A 201 -7.59 23.69 40.88
N GLU A 202 -7.66 23.50 39.55
CA GLU A 202 -8.65 22.68 38.89
C GLU A 202 -7.99 21.35 38.51
N PRO A 203 -8.50 20.20 38.98
CA PRO A 203 -7.97 18.90 38.60
C PRO A 203 -8.05 18.68 37.08
N TYR A 204 -7.16 17.86 36.54
CA TYR A 204 -7.18 17.50 35.13
C TYR A 204 -8.32 16.51 34.81
N PRO A 205 -8.97 16.62 33.65
CA PRO A 205 -9.81 15.54 33.12
C PRO A 205 -8.98 14.26 32.98
N VAL A 206 -9.64 13.10 33.01
CA VAL A 206 -8.96 11.81 32.92
C VAL A 206 -9.60 10.85 31.94
N LEU A 207 -8.78 10.31 31.03
CA LEU A 207 -9.15 9.28 30.07
C LEU A 207 -8.56 7.93 30.49
N TYR A 208 -9.41 6.93 30.70
CA TYR A 208 -8.98 5.55 30.93
C TYR A 208 -9.02 4.75 29.63
N LEU A 209 -7.88 4.15 29.25
CA LEU A 209 -7.76 3.29 28.07
C LEU A 209 -7.58 1.83 28.47
N LEU A 210 -8.41 0.97 27.87
CA LEU A 210 -8.44 -0.46 28.13
C LEU A 210 -7.97 -1.25 26.91
N GLN A 211 -7.01 -2.14 27.09
CA GLN A 211 -6.52 -3.00 26.01
C GLN A 211 -7.44 -4.20 25.72
N ASP A 212 -7.18 -4.88 24.61
CA ASP A 212 -7.89 -6.11 24.23
C ASP A 212 -7.32 -7.36 24.92
N GLU A 213 -7.98 -8.51 24.75
CA GLU A 213 -7.54 -9.79 25.30
C GLU A 213 -6.15 -10.20 24.76
N GLY A 214 -5.26 -10.56 25.69
CA GLY A 214 -3.89 -10.95 25.36
C GLY A 214 -2.93 -9.79 25.07
N GLN A 215 -3.39 -8.53 25.13
CA GLN A 215 -2.54 -7.35 25.01
C GLN A 215 -2.03 -6.84 26.37
N SER A 216 -0.94 -6.10 26.34
CA SER A 216 -0.45 -5.32 27.49
C SER A 216 -0.97 -3.88 27.44
N PRO A 217 -1.27 -3.23 28.59
CA PRO A 217 -1.57 -1.80 28.61
C PRO A 217 -0.47 -0.93 28.00
N ARG A 218 0.78 -1.41 28.04
CA ARG A 218 1.93 -0.73 27.41
C ARG A 218 1.80 -0.61 25.91
N GLU A 219 1.05 -1.50 25.24
CA GLU A 219 0.90 -1.43 23.78
C GLU A 219 0.24 -0.14 23.31
N TRP A 220 -0.56 0.53 24.14
CA TRP A 220 -1.06 1.89 23.85
C TRP A 220 0.05 2.92 23.70
N ALA A 221 1.05 2.89 24.57
CA ALA A 221 2.21 3.77 24.49
C ALA A 221 3.16 3.33 23.36
N GLU A 222 3.32 2.02 23.16
CA GLU A 222 4.26 1.44 22.21
C GLU A 222 3.67 1.45 20.78
N LEU A 223 2.80 0.49 20.46
CA LEU A 223 2.19 0.34 19.13
C LEU A 223 1.09 1.37 18.87
N GLY A 224 0.41 1.84 19.91
CA GLY A 224 -0.62 2.87 19.82
C GLY A 224 -0.09 4.29 19.72
N ARG A 225 1.23 4.52 19.91
CA ARG A 225 1.88 5.84 19.81
C ARG A 225 1.15 6.93 20.61
N LEU A 226 0.60 6.56 21.76
CA LEU A 226 -0.27 7.41 22.56
C LEU A 226 0.41 8.73 22.95
N GLU A 227 1.67 8.68 23.35
CA GLU A 227 2.44 9.88 23.71
C GLU A 227 2.46 10.87 22.53
N GLN A 228 2.82 10.42 21.33
CA GLN A 228 2.91 11.27 20.15
C GLN A 228 1.53 11.83 19.75
N ILE A 229 0.49 11.00 19.79
CA ILE A 229 -0.89 11.42 19.53
C ILE A 229 -1.31 12.54 20.49
N MET A 230 -1.16 12.29 21.79
CA MET A 230 -1.61 13.22 22.82
C MET A 230 -0.76 14.49 22.87
N ASP A 231 0.54 14.39 22.61
CA ASP A 231 1.44 15.54 22.49
C ASP A 231 1.05 16.42 21.31
N SER A 232 0.86 15.82 20.13
CA SER A 232 0.45 16.53 18.92
C SER A 232 -0.85 17.30 19.15
N LEU A 233 -1.86 16.63 19.70
CA LEU A 233 -3.18 17.23 19.95
C LEU A 233 -3.13 18.32 21.03
N THR A 234 -2.42 18.08 22.13
CA THR A 234 -2.39 19.01 23.28
C THR A 234 -1.55 20.25 22.96
N LEU A 235 -0.39 20.08 22.30
CA LEU A 235 0.43 21.20 21.86
C LEU A 235 -0.23 22.00 20.72
N GLY A 236 -1.02 21.34 19.88
CA GLY A 236 -1.86 21.98 18.84
C GLY A 236 -3.06 22.75 19.41
N GLY A 237 -3.50 22.42 20.62
CA GLY A 237 -4.74 22.93 21.22
C GLY A 237 -6.01 22.23 20.73
N ASP A 238 -5.85 21.09 20.05
CA ASP A 238 -6.93 20.31 19.44
C ASP A 238 -7.57 19.33 20.44
N ALA A 239 -6.89 19.00 21.55
CA ALA A 239 -7.45 18.27 22.69
C ALA A 239 -7.36 19.06 23.99
N GLU A 240 -8.25 18.77 24.95
CA GLU A 240 -8.15 19.32 26.31
C GLU A 240 -6.95 18.67 27.01
N PRO A 241 -6.07 19.43 27.70
CA PRO A 241 -5.01 18.85 28.52
C PRO A 241 -5.61 17.90 29.57
N MET A 242 -5.31 16.62 29.48
CA MET A 242 -5.89 15.56 30.32
C MET A 242 -4.82 14.55 30.76
N VAL A 243 -5.09 13.81 31.83
CA VAL A 243 -4.27 12.64 32.20
C VAL A 243 -4.83 11.42 31.50
N VAL A 244 -3.97 10.63 30.85
CA VAL A 244 -4.39 9.39 30.17
C VAL A 244 -3.82 8.18 30.89
N VAL A 245 -4.69 7.26 31.29
CA VAL A 245 -4.35 6.09 32.11
C VAL A 245 -4.63 4.82 31.33
N MET A 246 -3.56 4.11 30.95
CA MET A 246 -3.60 2.83 30.25
C MET A 246 -3.47 1.71 31.29
N GLY A 247 -4.57 1.04 31.61
CA GLY A 247 -4.62 0.10 32.73
C GLY A 247 -5.13 -1.28 32.38
N ASP A 248 -4.58 -2.30 33.04
CA ASP A 248 -5.07 -3.67 32.90
C ASP A 248 -6.38 -3.86 33.65
N ALA A 249 -7.51 -3.87 32.94
CA ALA A 249 -8.81 -4.12 33.56
C ALA A 249 -8.97 -5.54 34.12
N GLY A 250 -8.00 -6.45 33.89
CA GLY A 250 -7.98 -7.80 34.41
C GLY A 250 -9.15 -8.63 33.88
N MET A 251 -8.90 -9.47 32.88
CA MET A 251 -9.89 -10.25 32.11
C MET A 251 -10.64 -11.37 32.89
N SER A 252 -10.94 -11.17 34.17
CA SER A 252 -11.77 -12.08 34.99
C SER A 252 -13.16 -11.50 35.23
N ASP A 253 -14.15 -12.34 35.55
CA ASP A 253 -15.56 -12.03 35.90
C ASP A 253 -15.78 -11.00 37.05
N ARG A 254 -14.73 -10.30 37.50
CA ARG A 254 -14.71 -9.30 38.59
C ARG A 254 -14.28 -7.91 38.12
N VAL A 255 -14.47 -7.61 36.84
CA VAL A 255 -14.09 -6.37 36.16
C VAL A 255 -14.47 -5.09 36.92
N SER A 256 -15.66 -5.03 37.52
CA SER A 256 -16.09 -3.82 38.26
C SER A 256 -15.24 -3.52 39.50
N ARG A 257 -14.39 -4.45 39.97
CA ARG A 257 -13.47 -4.21 41.10
C ARG A 257 -12.09 -3.75 40.65
N VAL A 258 -11.56 -4.30 39.56
CA VAL A 258 -10.23 -3.93 39.05
C VAL A 258 -10.26 -2.50 38.53
N THR A 259 -11.29 -2.16 37.76
CA THR A 259 -11.51 -0.80 37.25
C THR A 259 -11.72 0.22 38.38
N LYS A 260 -12.43 -0.15 39.46
CA LYS A 260 -12.59 0.71 40.64
C LYS A 260 -11.29 0.92 41.43
N ASP A 261 -10.43 -0.09 41.51
CA ASP A 261 -9.13 0.05 42.16
C ASP A 261 -8.19 0.92 41.32
N LEU A 262 -8.20 0.77 39.98
CA LEU A 262 -7.48 1.63 39.05
C LEU A 262 -7.90 3.09 39.22
N PHE A 263 -9.21 3.39 39.18
CA PHE A 263 -9.70 4.77 39.31
C PHE A 263 -9.33 5.38 40.65
N ARG A 264 -9.64 4.68 41.76
CA ARG A 264 -9.36 5.18 43.11
C ARG A 264 -7.87 5.46 43.31
N ASP A 265 -7.00 4.58 42.85
CA ASP A 265 -5.58 4.72 43.09
C ASP A 265 -4.95 5.75 42.12
N THR A 266 -5.52 5.95 40.92
CA THR A 266 -5.21 7.07 40.02
C THR A 266 -5.55 8.41 40.69
N GLU A 267 -6.78 8.56 41.19
CA GLU A 267 -7.27 9.78 41.88
C GLU A 267 -6.47 10.13 43.15
N ARG A 268 -5.65 9.20 43.64
CA ARG A 268 -4.74 9.43 44.78
C ARG A 268 -3.33 9.77 44.35
N ALA A 269 -2.91 9.30 43.19
CA ALA A 269 -1.56 9.47 42.67
C ALA A 269 -1.44 10.74 41.82
N TYR A 270 -2.52 11.14 41.16
CA TYR A 270 -2.55 12.27 40.22
C TYR A 270 -3.63 13.28 40.59
N ASN A 271 -3.41 14.55 40.23
CA ASN A 271 -4.37 15.64 40.38
C ASN A 271 -5.42 15.57 39.27
N VAL A 272 -6.26 14.54 39.33
CA VAL A 272 -7.33 14.28 38.35
C VAL A 272 -8.71 14.50 38.94
N ALA A 273 -9.67 14.85 38.09
CA ALA A 273 -11.05 15.02 38.48
C ALA A 273 -11.66 13.68 38.94
N THR A 274 -12.59 13.78 39.89
CA THR A 274 -13.27 12.62 40.51
C THR A 274 -14.74 12.53 40.11
N ASP A 275 -15.30 13.63 39.58
CA ASP A 275 -16.62 13.64 38.98
C ASP A 275 -16.63 12.90 37.64
N GLY A 276 -17.83 12.53 37.18
CA GLY A 276 -17.98 11.87 35.89
C GLY A 276 -18.02 12.81 34.71
N GLU A 277 -18.21 14.13 34.92
CA GLU A 277 -18.22 15.14 33.86
C GLU A 277 -16.83 15.28 33.23
N GLU A 278 -15.78 15.06 34.03
CA GLU A 278 -14.37 15.11 33.64
C GLU A 278 -13.71 13.72 33.57
N ARG A 279 -14.51 12.65 33.37
CA ARG A 279 -14.02 11.28 33.21
C ARG A 279 -14.44 10.66 31.88
N ALA A 280 -13.46 10.09 31.17
CA ALA A 280 -13.67 9.35 29.93
C ALA A 280 -13.14 7.92 30.03
N ILE A 281 -13.71 7.02 29.24
CA ILE A 281 -13.25 5.63 29.12
C ILE A 281 -13.33 5.15 27.68
N ALA A 282 -12.28 4.53 27.18
CA ALA A 282 -12.28 3.90 25.86
C ALA A 282 -11.46 2.61 25.86
N GLY A 283 -11.58 1.83 24.80
CA GLY A 283 -10.76 0.63 24.67
C GLY A 283 -10.97 -0.09 23.35
N ILE A 284 -10.20 -1.16 23.18
CA ILE A 284 -10.20 -2.02 22.00
C ILE A 284 -10.81 -3.38 22.34
N GLY A 285 -11.60 -3.98 21.43
CA GLY A 285 -12.11 -5.35 21.57
C GLY A 285 -12.83 -5.58 22.90
N ARG A 286 -12.27 -6.45 23.76
CA ARG A 286 -12.82 -6.67 25.11
C ARG A 286 -12.77 -5.40 25.97
N GLY A 287 -11.73 -4.59 25.88
CA GLY A 287 -11.64 -3.29 26.54
C GLY A 287 -12.74 -2.32 26.11
N ALA A 288 -13.11 -2.34 24.83
CA ALA A 288 -14.24 -1.57 24.30
C ALA A 288 -15.57 -2.03 24.92
N ALA A 289 -15.78 -3.36 24.98
CA ALA A 289 -16.95 -3.94 25.64
C ALA A 289 -17.05 -3.57 27.13
N LEU A 290 -15.91 -3.46 27.81
CA LEU A 290 -15.82 -3.02 29.21
C LEU A 290 -16.13 -1.54 29.40
N ALA A 291 -15.77 -0.69 28.44
CA ALA A 291 -16.15 0.72 28.44
C ALA A 291 -17.69 0.86 28.37
N VAL A 292 -18.34 0.12 27.46
CA VAL A 292 -19.80 0.08 27.35
C VAL A 292 -20.46 -0.52 28.59
N GLU A 293 -19.92 -1.62 29.12
CA GLU A 293 -20.41 -2.24 30.35
C GLU A 293 -20.37 -1.25 31.52
N SER A 294 -19.26 -0.52 31.68
CA SER A 294 -19.07 0.50 32.71
C SER A 294 -20.08 1.64 32.58
N LEU A 295 -20.34 2.10 31.35
CA LEU A 295 -21.37 3.10 31.06
C LEU A 295 -22.77 2.62 31.47
N VAL A 296 -23.14 1.39 31.10
CA VAL A 296 -24.46 0.82 31.42
C VAL A 296 -24.61 0.62 32.94
N GLU A 297 -23.57 0.14 33.61
CA GLU A 297 -23.56 -0.09 35.06
C GLU A 297 -23.58 1.22 35.87
N SER A 298 -22.86 2.25 35.42
CA SER A 298 -22.73 3.54 36.09
C SER A 298 -22.74 4.72 35.09
N PRO A 299 -23.91 5.12 34.56
CA PRO A 299 -23.99 6.15 33.51
C PRO A 299 -23.38 7.51 33.87
N ARG A 300 -23.35 7.85 35.17
CA ARG A 300 -22.87 9.16 35.67
C ARG A 300 -21.39 9.18 35.99
N ASP A 301 -20.69 8.07 35.80
CA ASP A 301 -19.28 7.98 36.11
C ASP A 301 -18.42 8.43 34.92
N PHE A 302 -19.00 8.64 33.73
CA PHE A 302 -18.30 9.02 32.50
C PHE A 302 -19.13 9.93 31.59
N SER A 303 -18.52 11.03 31.13
CA SER A 303 -19.07 11.95 30.14
C SER A 303 -18.70 11.56 28.71
N ALA A 304 -17.57 10.87 28.51
CA ALA A 304 -17.13 10.39 27.20
C ALA A 304 -16.78 8.90 27.19
N VAL A 305 -17.27 8.18 26.18
CA VAL A 305 -17.06 6.74 26.00
C VAL A 305 -16.69 6.43 24.55
N GLY A 306 -15.52 5.82 24.35
CA GLY A 306 -15.01 5.43 23.03
C GLY A 306 -15.01 3.91 22.85
N VAL A 307 -15.54 3.42 21.72
CA VAL A 307 -15.56 2.00 21.38
C VAL A 307 -14.72 1.78 20.13
N PHE A 308 -13.49 1.27 20.29
CA PHE A 308 -12.57 1.03 19.17
C PHE A 308 -12.63 -0.45 18.77
N SER A 309 -13.37 -0.79 17.71
CA SER A 309 -13.53 -2.18 17.26
C SER A 309 -14.02 -3.12 18.38
N GLY A 310 -15.31 -3.04 18.73
CA GLY A 310 -15.86 -3.90 19.79
C GLY A 310 -17.37 -3.83 19.95
N GLY A 311 -17.92 -4.78 20.70
CA GLY A 311 -19.36 -4.95 20.91
C GLY A 311 -19.78 -4.97 22.38
N TYR A 312 -21.08 -5.25 22.62
CA TYR A 312 -21.63 -5.45 23.96
C TYR A 312 -22.84 -6.40 23.91
N ASP A 313 -22.72 -7.55 24.58
CA ASP A 313 -23.77 -8.59 24.58
C ASP A 313 -24.82 -8.41 25.71
N GLY A 314 -24.65 -7.39 26.55
CA GLY A 314 -25.57 -7.14 27.66
C GLY A 314 -26.86 -6.44 27.24
N SER A 315 -27.78 -6.26 28.18
CA SER A 315 -29.05 -5.56 27.95
C SER A 315 -29.06 -4.17 28.57
N ILE A 316 -29.47 -3.17 27.80
CA ILE A 316 -29.62 -1.79 28.27
C ILE A 316 -31.07 -1.59 28.72
N ARG A 317 -31.28 -1.43 30.03
CA ARG A 317 -32.62 -1.21 30.60
C ARG A 317 -33.08 0.23 30.37
N ASP A 318 -34.37 0.46 30.12
CA ASP A 318 -34.94 1.81 29.93
C ASP A 318 -34.56 2.81 31.04
N SER A 319 -34.51 2.34 32.29
CA SER A 319 -34.10 3.16 33.44
C SER A 319 -32.66 3.67 33.40
N LYS A 320 -31.80 3.03 32.59
CA LYS A 320 -30.42 3.40 32.33
C LYS A 320 -30.29 4.30 31.12
N VAL A 321 -31.04 4.05 30.05
CA VAL A 321 -31.03 4.84 28.80
C VAL A 321 -31.15 6.34 29.10
N ARG A 322 -32.19 6.74 29.85
CA ARG A 322 -32.39 8.16 30.19
C ARG A 322 -31.19 8.76 30.92
N LYS A 323 -30.55 7.98 31.79
CA LYS A 323 -29.38 8.45 32.54
C LYS A 323 -28.16 8.57 31.65
N ILE A 324 -27.95 7.61 30.73
CA ILE A 324 -26.86 7.66 29.75
C ILE A 324 -26.98 8.93 28.91
N ASN A 325 -28.14 9.16 28.26
CA ASN A 325 -28.31 10.36 27.45
C ASN A 325 -28.26 11.68 28.26
N GLU A 326 -28.57 11.64 29.57
CA GLU A 326 -28.49 12.82 30.45
C GLU A 326 -27.07 13.12 30.95
N SER A 327 -26.14 12.16 30.96
CA SER A 327 -24.82 12.31 31.58
C SER A 327 -23.63 11.92 30.71
N THR A 328 -23.86 11.58 29.45
CA THR A 328 -22.82 11.21 28.49
C THR A 328 -22.90 12.16 27.30
N ASP A 329 -21.90 13.02 27.16
CA ASP A 329 -21.78 13.99 26.08
C ASP A 329 -21.35 13.30 24.79
N VAL A 330 -20.48 12.29 24.89
CA VAL A 330 -19.96 11.55 23.73
C VAL A 330 -19.98 10.06 24.03
N LEU A 331 -20.78 9.30 23.27
CA LEU A 331 -20.60 7.86 23.08
C LEU A 331 -20.27 7.64 21.60
N ARG A 332 -19.04 7.28 21.26
CA ARG A 332 -18.60 7.21 19.86
C ARG A 332 -18.09 5.82 19.48
N LEU A 333 -18.61 5.29 18.38
CA LEU A 333 -18.26 3.98 17.84
C LEU A 333 -17.32 4.10 16.64
N TYR A 334 -16.29 3.25 16.63
CA TYR A 334 -15.29 3.14 15.59
C TYR A 334 -15.08 1.68 15.21
N ALA A 335 -14.80 1.41 13.94
CA ALA A 335 -14.37 0.09 13.47
C ALA A 335 -13.36 0.22 12.32
N GLY A 336 -12.52 -0.79 12.13
CA GLY A 336 -11.85 -0.97 10.84
C GLY A 336 -12.85 -1.32 9.74
N ASN A 337 -12.37 -1.57 8.52
CA ASN A 337 -13.22 -2.13 7.46
C ASN A 337 -13.70 -3.55 7.82
N VAL A 338 -14.46 -4.18 6.93
CA VAL A 338 -15.06 -5.51 7.11
C VAL A 338 -14.07 -6.67 7.35
N THR A 339 -12.76 -6.43 7.26
CA THR A 339 -11.71 -7.38 7.65
C THR A 339 -11.34 -7.29 9.13
N ASP A 340 -11.85 -6.29 9.85
CA ASP A 340 -11.80 -6.20 11.30
C ASP A 340 -12.63 -7.32 11.94
N PRO A 341 -12.03 -8.19 12.77
CA PRO A 341 -12.75 -9.27 13.44
C PRO A 341 -13.95 -8.79 14.30
N ALA A 342 -13.91 -7.55 14.80
CA ALA A 342 -14.96 -6.96 15.63
C ALA A 342 -15.92 -6.04 14.84
N TYR A 343 -15.83 -6.03 13.50
CA TYR A 343 -16.67 -5.18 12.66
C TYR A 343 -18.17 -5.41 12.93
N ASP A 344 -18.64 -6.65 12.75
CA ASP A 344 -20.07 -6.99 12.91
C ASP A 344 -20.54 -6.86 14.37
N ASP A 345 -19.65 -7.05 15.35
CA ASP A 345 -19.95 -6.80 16.76
C ASP A 345 -20.21 -5.31 17.03
N THR A 346 -19.44 -4.44 16.38
CA THR A 346 -19.64 -2.98 16.44
C THR A 346 -20.93 -2.56 15.75
N VAL A 347 -21.26 -3.19 14.60
CA VAL A 347 -22.56 -2.99 13.93
C VAL A 347 -23.73 -3.43 14.81
N ALA A 348 -23.61 -4.59 15.46
CA ALA A 348 -24.64 -5.12 16.37
C ALA A 348 -24.82 -4.22 17.60
N LEU A 349 -23.74 -3.64 18.13
CA LEU A 349 -23.79 -2.64 19.19
C LEU A 349 -24.53 -1.38 18.74
N ALA A 350 -24.20 -0.81 17.57
CA ALA A 350 -24.88 0.36 17.03
C ALA A 350 -26.40 0.12 16.88
N ALA A 351 -26.79 -1.06 16.38
CA ALA A 351 -28.19 -1.46 16.27
C ALA A 351 -28.87 -1.60 17.65
N SER A 352 -28.15 -2.13 18.65
CA SER A 352 -28.65 -2.29 20.02
C SER A 352 -28.84 -0.95 20.74
N LEU A 353 -27.89 -0.01 20.59
CA LEU A 353 -28.00 1.36 21.12
C LEU A 353 -29.17 2.10 20.50
N THR A 354 -29.31 2.02 19.17
CA THR A 354 -30.44 2.59 18.42
C THR A 354 -31.77 2.03 18.93
N THR A 355 -31.87 0.71 19.09
CA THR A 355 -33.10 0.05 19.57
C THR A 355 -33.43 0.44 21.01
N ALA A 356 -32.43 0.61 21.87
CA ALA A 356 -32.60 1.05 23.24
C ALA A 356 -32.93 2.54 23.38
N GLY A 357 -32.71 3.35 22.33
CA GLY A 357 -32.85 4.80 22.36
C GLY A 357 -31.69 5.52 23.07
N VAL A 358 -30.51 4.89 23.11
CA VAL A 358 -29.28 5.53 23.59
C VAL A 358 -28.73 6.42 22.49
N GLU A 359 -28.38 7.67 22.83
CA GLU A 359 -27.73 8.61 21.90
C GLU A 359 -26.25 8.23 21.75
N PHE A 360 -25.78 8.18 20.50
CA PHE A 360 -24.39 7.87 20.17
C PHE A 360 -24.01 8.48 18.81
N GLN A 361 -22.70 8.60 18.60
CA GLN A 361 -22.07 9.02 17.35
C GLN A 361 -21.33 7.82 16.75
N SER A 362 -21.09 7.85 15.44
CA SER A 362 -20.26 6.84 14.77
C SER A 362 -19.32 7.51 13.80
N ASP A 363 -18.06 7.06 13.83
CA ASP A 363 -17.06 7.45 12.84
C ASP A 363 -17.17 6.63 11.54
N GLY A 364 -18.10 5.69 11.46
CA GLY A 364 -18.14 4.71 10.37
C GLY A 364 -17.04 3.66 10.49
N SER A 365 -16.70 3.05 9.36
CA SER A 365 -15.58 2.12 9.22
C SER A 365 -14.45 2.71 8.41
N ASP A 366 -13.22 2.48 8.89
CA ASP A 366 -12.00 2.86 8.17
C ASP A 366 -11.98 2.19 6.79
N PRO A 367 -11.82 2.91 5.68
CA PRO A 367 -11.90 2.34 4.34
C PRO A 367 -10.65 1.52 3.96
N THR A 368 -9.55 1.68 4.69
CA THR A 368 -8.21 1.17 4.34
C THR A 368 -7.75 0.01 5.21
N THR A 369 -7.98 0.08 6.53
CA THR A 369 -7.40 -0.86 7.50
C THR A 369 -8.47 -1.61 8.28
N GLY A 370 -8.20 -2.88 8.59
CA GLY A 370 -9.04 -3.70 9.46
C GLY A 370 -8.83 -3.37 10.95
N GLY A 371 -9.05 -4.34 11.83
CA GLY A 371 -8.78 -4.21 13.28
C GLY A 371 -7.28 -4.26 13.55
N THR A 372 -6.60 -3.13 13.38
CA THR A 372 -5.14 -2.99 13.49
C THR A 372 -4.77 -1.77 14.32
N TRP A 373 -3.52 -1.70 14.79
CA TRP A 373 -3.02 -0.52 15.51
C TRP A 373 -3.12 0.76 14.69
N ASP A 374 -2.93 0.70 13.35
CA ASP A 374 -3.13 1.86 12.48
C ASP A 374 -4.57 2.41 12.57
N THR A 375 -5.59 1.55 12.64
CA THR A 375 -6.99 1.97 12.86
C THR A 375 -7.19 2.55 14.26
N TRP A 376 -6.69 1.88 15.29
CA TRP A 376 -6.92 2.30 16.67
C TRP A 376 -6.16 3.59 17.05
N GLN A 377 -5.02 3.85 16.42
CA GLN A 377 -4.33 5.14 16.50
C GLN A 377 -5.21 6.27 15.98
N LYS A 378 -5.85 6.11 14.80
CA LYS A 378 -6.79 7.09 14.23
C LYS A 378 -8.00 7.29 15.14
N ASN A 379 -8.54 6.19 15.68
CA ASN A 379 -9.69 6.25 16.59
C ASN A 379 -9.36 7.02 17.88
N LEU A 380 -8.19 6.78 18.49
CA LEU A 380 -7.73 7.55 19.65
C LEU A 380 -7.53 9.02 19.29
N HIS A 381 -6.92 9.30 18.14
CA HIS A 381 -6.70 10.66 17.67
C HIS A 381 -8.01 11.45 17.48
N ASP A 382 -9.05 10.86 16.88
CA ASP A 382 -10.37 11.50 16.77
C ASP A 382 -11.08 11.60 18.13
N PHE A 383 -11.08 10.53 18.93
CA PHE A 383 -11.79 10.51 20.22
C PHE A 383 -11.24 11.52 21.22
N ALA A 384 -9.91 11.66 21.30
CA ALA A 384 -9.26 12.59 22.24
C ALA A 384 -9.57 14.06 21.95
N GLN A 385 -9.83 14.43 20.68
CA GLN A 385 -10.25 15.79 20.31
C GLN A 385 -11.67 16.13 20.76
N ARG A 386 -12.50 15.10 20.98
CA ARG A 386 -13.92 15.22 21.33
C ARG A 386 -14.16 15.08 22.83
N ALA A 387 -13.30 14.35 23.54
CA ALA A 387 -13.42 14.19 24.98
C ALA A 387 -13.31 15.56 25.68
N PHE A 388 -14.25 15.82 26.60
CA PHE A 388 -14.31 17.04 27.43
C PHE A 388 -14.48 18.36 26.66
N ARG A 389 -14.88 18.31 25.39
CA ARG A 389 -15.03 19.48 24.52
C ARG A 389 -16.31 19.38 23.70
N ASP A 390 -16.87 20.54 23.36
CA ASP A 390 -17.95 20.61 22.37
C ASP A 390 -17.39 20.27 20.98
N ALA A 391 -17.75 19.10 20.44
CA ALA A 391 -17.32 18.67 19.12
C ALA A 391 -17.86 19.62 18.03
N VAL A 392 -17.02 19.97 17.06
CA VAL A 392 -17.40 20.86 15.94
C VAL A 392 -18.31 20.15 14.92
N ASP A 393 -18.21 18.82 14.84
CA ASP A 393 -18.98 17.95 13.94
C ASP A 393 -19.16 16.58 14.60
N ASP A 394 -20.32 15.94 14.47
CA ASP A 394 -20.63 14.58 14.96
C ASP A 394 -20.51 13.50 13.87
N GLY A 395 -20.30 13.92 12.61
CA GLY A 395 -20.19 13.06 11.44
C GLY A 395 -18.94 12.16 11.41
N PRO A 396 -18.90 11.22 10.44
CA PRO A 396 -17.76 10.34 10.23
C PRO A 396 -16.58 11.07 9.58
N SER A 397 -15.37 10.59 9.85
CA SER A 397 -14.14 11.02 9.18
C SER A 397 -14.23 10.85 7.66
N GLU A 398 -13.47 11.68 6.92
CA GLU A 398 -13.50 11.69 5.46
C GLU A 398 -13.17 10.31 4.87
N GLY A 399 -14.03 9.82 3.96
CA GLY A 399 -13.87 8.54 3.29
C GLY A 399 -14.36 7.32 4.09
N HIS A 400 -14.73 7.48 5.37
CA HIS A 400 -15.26 6.38 6.17
C HIS A 400 -16.63 5.92 5.65
N LEU A 401 -16.84 4.60 5.71
CA LEU A 401 -18.05 3.97 5.20
C LEU A 401 -19.08 3.77 6.33
N PRO A 402 -20.39 3.70 6.00
CA PRO A 402 -21.40 3.40 7.01
C PRO A 402 -21.20 2.01 7.65
N LEU A 403 -21.43 1.92 8.96
CA LEU A 403 -21.48 0.64 9.68
C LEU A 403 -22.75 -0.14 9.28
N VAL A 404 -22.60 -1.04 8.33
CA VAL A 404 -23.67 -1.94 7.85
C VAL A 404 -23.23 -3.40 8.01
N PRO A 405 -24.15 -4.34 8.33
CA PRO A 405 -23.78 -5.74 8.50
C PRO A 405 -23.07 -6.27 7.27
N TYR A 406 -21.93 -6.93 7.47
CA TYR A 406 -21.21 -7.58 6.40
C TYR A 406 -21.59 -9.06 6.35
N THR A 407 -21.63 -9.64 5.15
CA THR A 407 -21.75 -11.09 5.01
C THR A 407 -20.57 -11.55 4.16
N PRO A 408 -19.58 -12.21 4.76
CA PRO A 408 -18.47 -12.75 4.00
C PRO A 408 -19.00 -13.78 2.98
N PRO A 409 -18.30 -13.98 1.85
CA PRO A 409 -18.60 -15.07 0.94
C PRO A 409 -18.79 -16.39 1.68
N ALA A 410 -19.82 -17.17 1.32
CA ALA A 410 -20.10 -18.45 1.96
C ALA A 410 -18.89 -19.39 1.84
N ALA A 411 -18.62 -20.21 2.86
CA ALA A 411 -17.57 -21.21 2.78
C ALA A 411 -17.79 -22.13 1.56
N GLY A 412 -16.73 -22.41 0.82
CA GLY A 412 -16.72 -23.17 -0.42
C GLY A 412 -17.11 -22.36 -1.66
N THR A 413 -17.17 -21.02 -1.58
CA THR A 413 -17.45 -20.18 -2.75
C THR A 413 -16.31 -20.29 -3.75
N THR A 414 -16.65 -20.57 -5.01
CA THR A 414 -15.70 -20.69 -6.11
C THR A 414 -16.21 -19.93 -7.33
N PRO A 415 -15.32 -19.45 -8.22
CA PRO A 415 -13.86 -19.49 -8.11
C PRO A 415 -13.32 -18.53 -7.02
N THR A 416 -12.10 -18.79 -6.55
CA THR A 416 -11.36 -17.86 -5.68
C THR A 416 -10.20 -17.18 -6.44
N PRO A 417 -9.78 -15.96 -6.01
CA PRO A 417 -10.41 -15.19 -4.95
C PRO A 417 -11.76 -14.59 -5.35
N VAL A 418 -12.63 -14.38 -4.36
CA VAL A 418 -13.88 -13.62 -4.51
C VAL A 418 -13.57 -12.14 -4.30
N VAL A 419 -13.81 -11.32 -5.32
CA VAL A 419 -13.68 -9.87 -5.24
C VAL A 419 -15.04 -9.28 -4.88
N GLY A 420 -15.14 -8.76 -3.65
CA GLY A 420 -16.32 -8.09 -3.12
C GLY A 420 -16.29 -6.58 -3.33
N GLU A 421 -17.27 -5.89 -2.73
CA GLU A 421 -17.34 -4.44 -2.74
C GLU A 421 -16.14 -3.80 -2.02
N ASN A 422 -15.82 -2.56 -2.38
CA ASN A 422 -14.75 -1.76 -1.76
C ASN A 422 -13.36 -2.45 -1.76
N GLY A 423 -13.09 -3.30 -2.75
CA GLY A 423 -11.79 -3.96 -2.91
C GLY A 423 -11.52 -5.09 -1.91
N VAL A 424 -12.53 -5.59 -1.20
CA VAL A 424 -12.37 -6.73 -0.29
C VAL A 424 -12.18 -8.01 -1.10
N VAL A 425 -11.02 -8.63 -0.99
CA VAL A 425 -10.66 -9.86 -1.71
C VAL A 425 -10.57 -11.00 -0.72
N THR A 426 -11.41 -12.03 -0.90
CA THR A 426 -11.38 -13.26 -0.10
C THR A 426 -10.74 -14.39 -0.89
N PHE A 427 -9.65 -14.94 -0.35
CA PHE A 427 -9.04 -16.20 -0.78
C PHE A 427 -9.54 -17.34 0.09
N GLU A 428 -9.78 -18.51 -0.52
CA GLU A 428 -10.18 -19.71 0.20
C GLU A 428 -9.47 -20.96 -0.34
N LEU A 429 -9.03 -21.83 0.57
CA LEU A 429 -8.46 -23.13 0.22
C LEU A 429 -9.20 -24.22 1.02
N GLY A 430 -9.75 -25.21 0.33
CA GLY A 430 -10.70 -26.16 0.92
C GLY A 430 -10.14 -27.09 2.01
N ALA A 431 -11.05 -27.72 2.76
CA ALA A 431 -10.76 -28.56 3.93
C ALA A 431 -9.90 -29.82 3.65
N GLN A 432 -9.64 -30.16 2.40
CA GLN A 432 -8.66 -31.20 2.05
C GLN A 432 -7.22 -30.86 2.47
N TYR A 433 -6.95 -29.60 2.86
CA TYR A 433 -5.68 -29.13 3.41
C TYR A 433 -5.75 -28.89 4.93
N ALA A 434 -6.70 -29.49 5.64
CA ALA A 434 -6.88 -29.30 7.08
C ALA A 434 -5.65 -29.74 7.92
N ASP A 435 -4.86 -30.69 7.42
CA ASP A 435 -3.64 -31.18 8.08
C ASP A 435 -2.40 -30.29 7.81
N ALA A 436 -2.52 -29.26 6.96
CA ALA A 436 -1.43 -28.33 6.69
C ALA A 436 -1.11 -27.50 7.94
N THR A 437 0.15 -27.08 8.06
CA THR A 437 0.62 -26.27 9.19
C THR A 437 0.85 -24.81 8.80
N ASP A 438 1.20 -24.59 7.55
CA ASP A 438 1.49 -23.27 6.99
C ASP A 438 0.77 -23.11 5.65
N VAL A 439 -0.22 -22.22 5.60
CA VAL A 439 -0.91 -21.88 4.35
C VAL A 439 -0.85 -20.37 4.17
N THR A 440 -0.24 -19.94 3.07
CA THR A 440 -0.12 -18.52 2.71
C THR A 440 -0.61 -18.26 1.28
N VAL A 441 -1.05 -17.03 1.02
CA VAL A 441 -1.21 -16.49 -0.32
C VAL A 441 0.05 -15.73 -0.70
N TRP A 442 0.67 -16.10 -1.81
CA TRP A 442 1.81 -15.38 -2.38
C TRP A 442 1.37 -14.64 -3.65
N ALA A 443 1.37 -13.31 -3.59
CA ALA A 443 0.83 -12.47 -4.67
C ALA A 443 1.56 -11.13 -4.79
N ASN A 444 1.40 -10.44 -5.93
CA ASN A 444 1.99 -9.14 -6.22
C ASN A 444 1.21 -7.94 -5.62
N PHE A 445 0.49 -8.12 -4.50
CA PHE A 445 -0.29 -7.03 -3.90
C PHE A 445 0.49 -6.21 -2.84
N GLY A 446 1.77 -6.52 -2.61
CA GLY A 446 2.60 -5.73 -1.69
C GLY A 446 2.86 -4.30 -2.22
N PRO A 447 3.51 -3.43 -1.42
CA PRO A 447 3.91 -2.10 -1.84
C PRO A 447 4.55 -2.11 -3.23
N ALA A 448 3.99 -1.29 -4.13
CA ALA A 448 4.38 -1.17 -5.54
C ALA A 448 4.51 -2.47 -6.35
N GLY A 449 3.74 -3.50 -6.03
CA GLY A 449 3.78 -4.78 -6.75
C GLY A 449 4.84 -5.74 -6.23
N SER A 450 5.33 -5.51 -5.01
CA SER A 450 6.18 -6.47 -4.29
C SER A 450 5.37 -7.70 -3.86
N TRP A 451 6.10 -8.73 -3.42
CA TRP A 451 5.62 -10.10 -3.41
C TRP A 451 5.61 -10.74 -2.03
N PRO A 452 4.76 -10.25 -1.11
CA PRO A 452 4.66 -10.82 0.21
C PRO A 452 3.92 -12.17 0.22
N ARG A 453 4.17 -12.97 1.27
CA ARG A 453 3.37 -14.13 1.64
C ARG A 453 2.49 -13.77 2.82
N THR A 454 1.17 -13.79 2.63
CA THR A 454 0.20 -13.44 3.66
C THR A 454 -0.42 -14.72 4.22
N PRO A 455 -0.34 -14.98 5.54
CA PRO A 455 -0.90 -16.17 6.15
C PRO A 455 -2.42 -16.22 6.05
N MET A 456 -2.95 -17.42 5.84
CA MET A 456 -4.37 -17.72 5.89
C MET A 456 -4.73 -18.26 7.28
N VAL A 457 -5.99 -18.08 7.68
CA VAL A 457 -6.52 -18.59 8.96
C VAL A 457 -7.37 -19.82 8.69
N GLN A 458 -7.08 -20.91 9.38
CA GLN A 458 -7.91 -22.11 9.33
C GLN A 458 -9.27 -21.85 9.99
N GLN A 459 -10.33 -22.23 9.30
CA GLN A 459 -11.71 -22.13 9.72
C GLN A 459 -12.14 -23.40 10.47
N ALA A 460 -13.27 -23.33 11.18
CA ALA A 460 -13.78 -24.45 11.98
C ALA A 460 -14.13 -25.71 11.14
N ASP A 461 -14.40 -25.55 9.84
CA ASP A 461 -14.66 -26.65 8.91
C ASP A 461 -13.38 -27.25 8.28
N GLY A 462 -12.20 -26.74 8.67
CA GLY A 462 -10.89 -27.17 8.19
C GLY A 462 -10.40 -26.46 6.92
N SER A 463 -11.22 -25.60 6.29
CA SER A 463 -10.78 -24.73 5.19
C SER A 463 -9.82 -23.65 5.68
N TRP A 464 -9.06 -23.03 4.79
CA TRP A 464 -8.19 -21.90 5.07
C TRP A 464 -8.73 -20.67 4.36
N ARG A 465 -8.75 -19.52 5.05
CA ARG A 465 -9.30 -18.28 4.50
C ARG A 465 -8.42 -17.08 4.80
N LEU A 466 -8.34 -16.17 3.85
CA LEU A 466 -7.74 -14.85 4.01
C LEU A 466 -8.66 -13.82 3.36
N SER A 467 -8.94 -12.70 4.04
CA SER A 467 -9.64 -11.56 3.45
C SER A 467 -8.84 -10.29 3.73
N LEU A 468 -8.63 -9.49 2.69
CA LEU A 468 -7.91 -8.21 2.78
C LEU A 468 -8.52 -7.20 1.80
N VAL A 469 -8.36 -5.91 2.08
CA VAL A 469 -8.65 -4.85 1.10
C VAL A 469 -7.45 -4.72 0.17
N VAL A 470 -7.68 -4.91 -1.12
CA VAL A 470 -6.66 -4.83 -2.17
C VAL A 470 -6.97 -3.61 -3.05
N PRO A 471 -6.00 -2.72 -3.35
CA PRO A 471 -6.23 -1.61 -4.26
C PRO A 471 -6.68 -2.06 -5.65
N GLY A 472 -7.34 -1.18 -6.42
CA GLY A 472 -7.66 -1.49 -7.82
C GLY A 472 -6.41 -1.86 -8.62
N GLY A 473 -6.49 -2.89 -9.46
CA GLY A 473 -5.37 -3.39 -10.27
C GLY A 473 -5.57 -4.81 -10.76
N SER A 474 -4.56 -5.35 -11.44
CA SER A 474 -4.49 -6.77 -11.78
C SER A 474 -3.49 -7.50 -10.90
N TYR A 475 -3.83 -8.72 -10.53
CA TYR A 475 -3.06 -9.49 -9.58
C TYR A 475 -2.91 -10.92 -10.04
N TYR A 476 -1.84 -11.54 -9.58
CA TYR A 476 -1.55 -12.92 -9.84
C TYR A 476 -0.94 -13.54 -8.59
N ASP A 477 -1.39 -14.74 -8.30
CA ASP A 477 -1.24 -15.36 -7.00
C ASP A 477 -1.10 -16.88 -7.10
N LYS A 478 -0.58 -17.44 -6.02
CA LYS A 478 -0.67 -18.87 -5.74
C LYS A 478 -0.74 -19.10 -4.24
N PHE A 479 -1.32 -20.22 -3.86
CA PHE A 479 -1.20 -20.72 -2.51
C PHE A 479 0.18 -21.31 -2.30
N VAL A 480 0.68 -21.23 -1.07
CA VAL A 480 1.84 -21.98 -0.60
C VAL A 480 1.38 -22.81 0.59
N VAL A 481 1.40 -24.13 0.44
CA VAL A 481 0.95 -25.09 1.47
C VAL A 481 2.18 -25.87 1.94
N ASP A 482 2.56 -25.68 3.20
CA ASP A 482 3.78 -26.26 3.81
C ASP A 482 5.01 -26.08 2.90
N GLY A 483 5.16 -24.86 2.37
CA GLY A 483 6.24 -24.46 1.45
C GLY A 483 6.13 -24.96 0.01
N VAL A 484 5.04 -25.64 -0.38
CA VAL A 484 4.80 -26.09 -1.74
C VAL A 484 3.85 -25.14 -2.47
N ASP A 485 4.30 -24.61 -3.60
CA ASP A 485 3.50 -23.79 -4.51
C ASP A 485 2.31 -24.58 -5.07
N LEU A 486 1.13 -23.99 -4.98
CA LEU A 486 -0.14 -24.58 -5.40
C LEU A 486 -0.98 -23.54 -6.15
N LYS A 487 -1.29 -23.83 -7.42
CA LYS A 487 -2.32 -23.07 -8.14
C LYS A 487 -3.66 -23.23 -7.44
N ASP A 488 -4.42 -22.15 -7.32
CA ASP A 488 -5.84 -22.24 -6.93
C ASP A 488 -6.58 -23.17 -7.91
N PRO A 489 -7.06 -24.34 -7.46
CA PRO A 489 -7.68 -25.34 -8.33
C PRO A 489 -9.05 -24.89 -8.86
N THR A 490 -9.62 -23.83 -8.29
CA THR A 490 -10.94 -23.30 -8.62
C THR A 490 -10.86 -22.09 -9.54
N ASN A 491 -9.73 -21.38 -9.54
CA ASN A 491 -9.50 -20.24 -10.40
C ASN A 491 -9.39 -20.69 -11.88
N PRO A 492 -10.28 -20.21 -12.76
CA PRO A 492 -10.37 -20.71 -14.14
C PRO A 492 -9.27 -20.16 -15.05
N THR A 493 -8.49 -19.18 -14.59
CA THR A 493 -7.48 -18.51 -15.40
C THR A 493 -6.27 -19.42 -15.63
N LYS A 494 -5.54 -19.14 -16.70
CA LYS A 494 -4.38 -19.90 -17.12
C LYS A 494 -3.25 -18.95 -17.47
N VAL A 495 -2.07 -19.26 -16.94
CA VAL A 495 -0.80 -18.65 -17.36
C VAL A 495 0.02 -19.75 -18.02
N THR A 496 0.17 -19.68 -19.34
CA THR A 496 0.74 -20.75 -20.16
C THR A 496 2.23 -20.97 -19.87
N SER A 497 2.97 -19.89 -19.64
CA SER A 497 4.39 -19.91 -19.25
C SER A 497 4.62 -20.49 -17.86
N GLU A 498 3.70 -20.21 -16.93
CA GLU A 498 3.84 -20.53 -15.52
C GLU A 498 2.52 -21.10 -14.96
N PRO A 499 2.22 -22.39 -15.19
CA PRO A 499 0.91 -22.98 -14.93
C PRO A 499 0.49 -23.07 -13.45
N THR A 500 1.35 -22.66 -12.52
CA THR A 500 1.05 -22.63 -11.08
C THR A 500 0.37 -21.34 -10.64
N TRP A 501 0.27 -20.33 -11.50
CA TRP A 501 -0.36 -19.05 -11.15
C TRP A 501 -1.85 -19.01 -11.47
N SER A 502 -2.55 -18.28 -10.61
CA SER A 502 -3.88 -17.74 -10.81
C SER A 502 -3.79 -16.24 -11.06
N THR A 503 -4.81 -15.67 -11.69
CA THR A 503 -4.93 -14.23 -11.94
C THR A 503 -6.32 -13.75 -11.55
N PHE A 504 -6.42 -12.48 -11.17
CA PHE A 504 -7.68 -11.78 -10.90
C PHE A 504 -7.50 -10.27 -11.05
N THR A 505 -8.60 -9.54 -11.13
CA THR A 505 -8.59 -8.07 -11.20
C THR A 505 -9.51 -7.47 -10.16
N VAL A 506 -9.10 -6.35 -9.58
CA VAL A 506 -9.90 -5.53 -8.68
C VAL A 506 -10.13 -4.20 -9.39
N GLU A 507 -11.39 -3.80 -9.56
CA GLU A 507 -11.72 -2.50 -10.13
C GLU A 507 -11.39 -1.38 -9.13
N GLY A 508 -11.10 -0.18 -9.61
CA GLY A 508 -10.86 0.98 -8.76
C GLY A 508 -10.10 2.10 -9.47
N ASP A 509 -9.97 3.23 -8.78
CA ASP A 509 -9.46 4.48 -9.37
C ASP A 509 -7.94 4.54 -9.55
N THR A 510 -7.21 3.50 -9.14
CA THR A 510 -5.78 3.41 -9.42
C THR A 510 -5.54 3.32 -10.94
N LEU A 511 -4.34 3.68 -11.39
CA LEU A 511 -4.01 3.59 -12.82
C LEU A 511 -4.25 2.17 -13.37
N ARG A 512 -3.83 1.14 -12.64
CA ARG A 512 -4.03 -0.25 -13.08
C ARG A 512 -5.49 -0.66 -12.95
N GLY A 513 -6.17 -0.29 -11.85
CA GLY A 513 -7.58 -0.55 -11.66
C GLY A 513 -8.43 -0.06 -12.83
N ARG A 514 -8.19 1.17 -13.30
CA ARG A 514 -8.90 1.71 -14.47
C ARG A 514 -8.58 0.97 -15.77
N TYR A 515 -7.30 0.74 -16.08
CA TYR A 515 -6.89 0.24 -17.39
C TYR A 515 -6.91 -1.30 -17.51
N THR A 516 -6.98 -2.06 -16.42
CA THR A 516 -7.11 -3.53 -16.46
C THR A 516 -8.53 -4.02 -16.18
N SER A 517 -9.49 -3.11 -16.00
CA SER A 517 -10.91 -3.44 -15.87
C SER A 517 -11.54 -3.76 -17.23
N GLU A 518 -12.58 -4.59 -17.22
CA GLU A 518 -13.31 -4.90 -18.45
C GLU A 518 -14.18 -3.72 -18.89
N VAL A 519 -14.14 -3.39 -20.18
CA VAL A 519 -15.09 -2.45 -20.79
C VAL A 519 -16.36 -3.19 -21.25
N PRO A 520 -17.48 -2.48 -21.54
CA PRO A 520 -18.65 -3.12 -22.13
C PRO A 520 -18.33 -3.90 -23.40
N ALA A 521 -18.96 -5.07 -23.61
CA ALA A 521 -18.64 -5.98 -24.72
C ALA A 521 -18.62 -5.35 -26.12
N ALA A 522 -19.42 -4.30 -26.37
CA ALA A 522 -19.43 -3.59 -27.65
C ALA A 522 -18.20 -2.70 -27.90
N ALA A 523 -17.42 -2.43 -26.85
CA ALA A 523 -16.18 -1.65 -26.87
C ALA A 523 -14.92 -2.53 -26.73
N GLN A 524 -15.08 -3.86 -26.66
CA GLN A 524 -13.96 -4.80 -26.57
C GLN A 524 -13.39 -5.12 -27.96
N GLY A 525 -12.07 -5.12 -28.08
CA GLY A 525 -11.38 -5.63 -29.26
C GLY A 525 -11.37 -7.16 -29.32
N GLU A 526 -10.96 -7.71 -30.46
CA GLU A 526 -10.90 -9.17 -30.65
C GLU A 526 -9.45 -9.65 -30.57
N VAL A 527 -9.18 -10.60 -29.67
CA VAL A 527 -7.91 -11.35 -29.61
C VAL A 527 -8.06 -12.66 -30.40
N SER A 528 -7.28 -12.80 -31.46
CA SER A 528 -7.23 -13.99 -32.31
C SER A 528 -5.82 -14.59 -32.37
N VAL A 529 -5.70 -15.82 -32.87
CA VAL A 529 -4.40 -16.51 -33.02
C VAL A 529 -3.93 -16.45 -34.47
N MET A 530 -2.77 -15.85 -34.70
CA MET A 530 -2.04 -15.91 -35.97
C MET A 530 -1.01 -17.05 -35.90
N THR A 531 -0.93 -17.85 -36.98
CA THR A 531 0.13 -18.86 -37.15
C THR A 531 1.11 -18.39 -38.23
N TYR A 532 2.41 -18.55 -37.97
CA TYR A 532 3.48 -18.16 -38.89
C TYR A 532 4.60 -19.20 -38.91
N THR A 533 5.38 -19.22 -39.99
CA THR A 533 6.54 -20.12 -40.12
C THR A 533 7.79 -19.42 -39.57
N SER A 534 8.38 -19.97 -38.52
CA SER A 534 9.53 -19.41 -37.81
C SER A 534 10.86 -19.63 -38.54
N THR A 535 11.81 -18.72 -38.36
CA THR A 535 13.22 -18.90 -38.75
C THR A 535 13.93 -19.99 -37.95
N ALA A 536 13.39 -20.38 -36.78
CA ALA A 536 13.87 -21.53 -36.01
C ALA A 536 13.47 -22.86 -36.66
N GLY A 537 14.22 -23.25 -37.68
CA GLY A 537 14.06 -24.55 -38.34
C GLY A 537 12.73 -24.72 -39.08
N GLU A 538 12.13 -23.63 -39.57
CA GLU A 538 10.89 -23.62 -40.36
C GLU A 538 9.68 -24.24 -39.66
N GLN A 539 9.62 -24.16 -38.33
CA GLN A 539 8.50 -24.67 -37.53
C GLN A 539 7.33 -23.69 -37.52
N GLN A 540 6.11 -24.20 -37.41
CA GLN A 540 4.93 -23.34 -37.17
C GLN A 540 4.94 -22.82 -35.73
N ARG A 541 4.80 -21.51 -35.57
CA ARG A 541 4.66 -20.82 -34.29
C ARG A 541 3.40 -19.97 -34.28
N GLN A 542 2.99 -19.55 -33.07
CA GLN A 542 1.78 -18.79 -32.83
C GLN A 542 2.10 -17.39 -32.29
N ALA A 543 1.17 -16.48 -32.54
CA ALA A 543 1.12 -15.13 -32.01
C ALA A 543 -0.34 -14.77 -31.69
N TYR A 544 -0.56 -13.96 -30.66
CA TYR A 544 -1.85 -13.31 -30.48
C TYR A 544 -1.90 -12.05 -31.33
N VAL A 545 -3.06 -11.77 -31.89
CA VAL A 545 -3.36 -10.53 -32.60
C VAL A 545 -4.61 -9.93 -32.00
N TRP A 546 -4.46 -8.75 -31.40
CA TRP A 546 -5.59 -7.93 -30.99
C TRP A 546 -5.97 -7.00 -32.15
N THR A 547 -7.25 -6.96 -32.48
CA THR A 547 -7.83 -6.02 -33.45
C THR A 547 -8.85 -5.12 -32.76
N PRO A 548 -8.93 -3.83 -33.15
CA PRO A 548 -9.77 -2.88 -32.46
C PRO A 548 -11.27 -3.19 -32.70
N PRO A 549 -12.17 -2.76 -31.80
CA PRO A 549 -13.61 -2.88 -32.01
C PRO A 549 -14.02 -2.33 -33.38
N GLY A 550 -14.76 -3.12 -34.15
CA GLY A 550 -15.18 -2.73 -35.50
C GLY A 550 -14.08 -2.79 -36.57
N TYR A 551 -13.01 -3.56 -36.35
CA TYR A 551 -11.99 -3.82 -37.35
C TYR A 551 -12.59 -4.19 -38.72
N ASP A 552 -12.12 -3.47 -39.74
CA ASP A 552 -12.56 -3.57 -41.14
C ASP A 552 -11.36 -3.91 -42.02
N ALA A 553 -11.33 -5.15 -42.52
CA ALA A 553 -10.30 -5.65 -43.42
C ALA A 553 -10.29 -4.94 -44.79
N ASP A 554 -11.40 -4.28 -45.17
CA ASP A 554 -11.56 -3.61 -46.46
C ASP A 554 -11.41 -2.08 -46.36
N ARG A 555 -11.06 -1.55 -45.18
CA ARG A 555 -10.88 -0.10 -45.00
C ARG A 555 -9.81 0.45 -45.94
N ALA A 556 -10.04 1.66 -46.46
CA ALA A 556 -9.17 2.27 -47.48
C ALA A 556 -7.74 2.58 -47.00
N GLU A 557 -7.58 2.91 -45.72
CA GLU A 557 -6.29 3.26 -45.11
C GLU A 557 -5.89 2.15 -44.14
N ALA A 558 -4.73 1.50 -44.28
CA ALA A 558 -4.39 0.34 -43.45
C ALA A 558 -4.14 0.66 -41.94
N TYR A 559 -4.42 -0.31 -41.07
CA TYR A 559 -3.96 -0.48 -39.67
C TYR A 559 -2.55 0.09 -39.35
N PRO A 560 -2.28 1.10 -38.49
CA PRO A 560 -0.98 1.09 -37.79
C PRO A 560 -0.82 -0.22 -36.99
N VAL A 561 0.42 -0.68 -36.80
CA VAL A 561 0.69 -1.95 -36.11
C VAL A 561 1.66 -1.78 -34.97
N PHE A 562 1.31 -2.35 -33.83
CA PHE A 562 2.18 -2.44 -32.67
C PHE A 562 2.60 -3.88 -32.42
N TYR A 563 3.90 -4.16 -32.54
CA TYR A 563 4.48 -5.45 -32.21
C TYR A 563 4.99 -5.42 -30.77
N LEU A 564 4.51 -6.34 -29.94
CA LEU A 564 4.75 -6.33 -28.51
C LEU A 564 5.39 -7.64 -28.04
N GLN A 565 6.56 -7.55 -27.42
CA GLN A 565 7.40 -8.70 -27.04
C GLN A 565 7.42 -8.96 -25.53
N HIS A 566 7.33 -10.24 -25.19
CA HIS A 566 7.39 -10.74 -23.81
C HIS A 566 8.85 -10.89 -23.31
N GLY A 567 9.01 -11.15 -22.02
CA GLY A 567 10.29 -11.37 -21.35
C GLY A 567 10.80 -12.81 -21.41
N GLY A 568 11.93 -13.06 -20.74
CA GLY A 568 12.47 -14.41 -20.58
C GLY A 568 11.59 -15.25 -19.67
N GLY A 569 11.44 -16.55 -19.96
CA GLY A 569 10.55 -17.45 -19.22
C GLY A 569 9.07 -17.36 -19.62
N GLN A 570 8.69 -16.29 -20.34
CA GLN A 570 7.34 -16.03 -20.82
C GLN A 570 7.13 -16.54 -22.27
N THR A 571 5.92 -16.39 -22.77
CA THR A 571 5.50 -16.78 -24.12
C THR A 571 4.62 -15.71 -24.78
N TRP A 572 4.18 -15.98 -26.01
CA TRP A 572 3.31 -15.12 -26.81
C TRP A 572 1.92 -14.87 -26.20
N THR A 573 1.54 -15.60 -25.15
CA THR A 573 0.24 -15.45 -24.48
C THR A 573 0.29 -14.47 -23.31
N ASP A 574 1.45 -14.22 -22.72
CA ASP A 574 1.57 -13.62 -21.40
C ASP A 574 1.10 -12.16 -21.32
N TRP A 575 1.26 -11.39 -22.42
CA TRP A 575 0.73 -10.03 -22.48
C TRP A 575 -0.79 -9.96 -22.33
N VAL A 576 -1.50 -11.02 -22.72
CA VAL A 576 -2.95 -11.16 -22.52
C VAL A 576 -3.24 -11.85 -21.18
N GLU A 577 -2.64 -13.01 -20.93
CA GLU A 577 -2.94 -13.86 -19.76
C GLU A 577 -2.59 -13.21 -18.42
N VAL A 578 -1.54 -12.39 -18.35
CA VAL A 578 -1.09 -11.70 -17.12
C VAL A 578 -1.00 -10.20 -17.31
N GLY A 579 -0.57 -9.77 -18.50
CA GLY A 579 -0.42 -8.35 -18.82
C GLY A 579 -1.74 -7.60 -19.00
N HIS A 580 -2.85 -8.29 -19.28
CA HIS A 580 -4.15 -7.69 -19.59
C HIS A 580 -4.10 -6.60 -20.67
N ILE A 581 -3.22 -6.77 -21.67
CA ILE A 581 -3.02 -5.77 -22.72
C ILE A 581 -4.28 -5.49 -23.54
N ASP A 582 -5.12 -6.51 -23.74
CA ASP A 582 -6.42 -6.42 -24.40
C ASP A 582 -7.31 -5.39 -23.68
N ARG A 583 -7.41 -5.51 -22.36
CA ARG A 583 -8.18 -4.56 -21.53
C ARG A 583 -7.56 -3.17 -21.52
N ILE A 584 -6.22 -3.07 -21.48
CA ILE A 584 -5.52 -1.79 -21.53
C ILE A 584 -5.81 -1.07 -22.85
N LEU A 585 -5.73 -1.78 -23.99
CA LEU A 585 -6.04 -1.24 -25.31
C LEU A 585 -7.50 -0.81 -25.43
N ASP A 586 -8.42 -1.63 -24.92
CA ASP A 586 -9.86 -1.34 -24.92
C ASP A 586 -10.18 -0.07 -24.12
N ASN A 587 -9.63 0.07 -22.91
CA ASN A 587 -9.83 1.26 -22.07
C ASN A 587 -9.23 2.52 -22.74
N HIS A 588 -8.03 2.41 -23.32
CA HIS A 588 -7.44 3.52 -24.06
C HIS A 588 -8.30 3.96 -25.25
N LEU A 589 -8.87 3.01 -26.00
CA LEU A 589 -9.78 3.32 -27.12
C LEU A 589 -11.11 3.92 -26.64
N GLN A 590 -11.69 3.38 -25.57
CA GLN A 590 -12.91 3.92 -24.97
C GLN A 590 -12.71 5.37 -24.53
N ASP A 591 -11.55 5.69 -23.96
CA ASP A 591 -11.18 7.04 -23.55
C ASP A 591 -10.74 7.94 -24.72
N GLY A 592 -10.62 7.40 -25.94
CA GLY A 592 -10.17 8.14 -27.13
C GLY A 592 -8.70 8.58 -27.07
N THR A 593 -7.89 7.90 -26.27
CA THR A 593 -6.48 8.26 -26.04
C THR A 593 -5.50 7.63 -27.03
N ILE A 594 -5.95 6.65 -27.82
CA ILE A 594 -5.16 6.02 -28.89
C ILE A 594 -5.93 5.96 -30.20
N VAL A 595 -5.19 5.89 -31.31
CA VAL A 595 -5.77 5.58 -32.62
C VAL A 595 -6.11 4.08 -32.71
N PRO A 596 -7.12 3.66 -33.50
CA PRO A 596 -7.35 2.25 -33.80
C PRO A 596 -6.13 1.64 -34.51
N MET A 597 -5.57 0.58 -33.93
CA MET A 597 -4.36 -0.11 -34.39
C MET A 597 -4.49 -1.62 -34.24
N VAL A 598 -3.65 -2.40 -34.92
CA VAL A 598 -3.53 -3.86 -34.70
C VAL A 598 -2.33 -4.14 -33.80
N VAL A 599 -2.46 -5.03 -32.82
CA VAL A 599 -1.36 -5.38 -31.91
C VAL A 599 -0.98 -6.85 -32.08
N VAL A 600 0.29 -7.13 -32.39
CA VAL A 600 0.80 -8.48 -32.63
C VAL A 600 1.79 -8.89 -31.53
N MET A 601 1.46 -9.97 -30.82
CA MET A 601 2.23 -10.53 -29.71
C MET A 601 2.76 -11.91 -30.09
N ALA A 602 3.96 -11.94 -30.66
CA ALA A 602 4.58 -13.16 -31.18
C ALA A 602 5.65 -13.74 -30.25
N ASN A 603 5.95 -15.03 -30.39
CA ASN A 603 6.92 -15.74 -29.55
C ASN A 603 8.38 -15.43 -29.96
N GLY A 604 9.10 -14.69 -29.11
CA GLY A 604 10.51 -14.34 -29.31
C GLY A 604 11.53 -15.36 -28.79
N ASN A 605 11.10 -16.50 -28.26
CA ASN A 605 12.01 -17.47 -27.63
C ASN A 605 12.85 -18.26 -28.64
N ALA A 606 14.13 -18.46 -28.31
CA ALA A 606 15.06 -19.33 -29.05
C ALA A 606 15.16 -19.03 -30.57
N VAL A 607 15.11 -17.76 -30.94
CA VAL A 607 15.27 -17.26 -32.32
C VAL A 607 16.22 -16.06 -32.36
N ASP A 608 16.77 -15.79 -33.54
CA ASP A 608 17.34 -14.47 -33.85
C ASP A 608 16.19 -13.50 -34.09
N PHE A 609 15.77 -12.79 -33.05
CA PHE A 609 14.52 -12.02 -33.08
C PHE A 609 14.46 -10.92 -34.15
N PRO A 610 15.51 -10.09 -34.39
CA PRO A 610 15.52 -9.14 -35.50
C PRO A 610 15.16 -9.76 -36.85
N ARG A 611 15.66 -10.98 -37.09
CA ARG A 611 15.36 -11.73 -38.29
C ARG A 611 13.96 -12.33 -38.26
N GLU A 612 13.54 -12.89 -37.13
CA GLU A 612 12.21 -13.47 -36.94
C GLU A 612 11.10 -12.43 -37.21
N VAL A 613 11.27 -11.21 -36.67
CA VAL A 613 10.26 -10.17 -36.79
C VAL A 613 10.19 -9.61 -38.20
N THR A 614 11.33 -9.32 -38.83
CA THR A 614 11.37 -8.71 -40.18
C THR A 614 11.10 -9.69 -41.30
N GLU A 615 11.57 -10.94 -41.20
CA GLU A 615 11.38 -11.93 -42.28
C GLU A 615 10.08 -12.72 -42.17
N ARG A 616 9.51 -12.88 -40.96
CA ARG A 616 8.38 -13.80 -40.73
C ARG A 616 7.15 -13.14 -40.11
N ILE A 617 7.29 -12.51 -38.95
CA ILE A 617 6.13 -12.00 -38.20
C ILE A 617 5.47 -10.83 -38.96
N VAL A 618 6.25 -9.82 -39.36
CA VAL A 618 5.74 -8.65 -40.10
C VAL A 618 5.09 -9.06 -41.43
N PRO A 619 5.73 -9.84 -42.32
CA PRO A 619 5.11 -10.24 -43.58
C PRO A 619 3.85 -11.09 -43.41
N THR A 620 3.79 -11.93 -42.35
CA THR A 620 2.59 -12.73 -42.08
C THR A 620 1.43 -11.84 -41.62
N ALA A 621 1.70 -10.84 -40.77
CA ALA A 621 0.69 -9.88 -40.33
C ALA A 621 0.16 -9.05 -41.52
N GLU A 622 1.05 -8.54 -42.38
CA GLU A 622 0.69 -7.79 -43.60
C GLU A 622 -0.13 -8.62 -44.60
N ALA A 623 0.06 -9.94 -44.63
CA ALA A 623 -0.68 -10.83 -45.51
C ALA A 623 -2.06 -11.22 -44.97
N GLN A 624 -2.25 -11.22 -43.64
CA GLN A 624 -3.48 -11.70 -43.00
C GLN A 624 -4.40 -10.59 -42.49
N TYR A 625 -3.85 -9.39 -42.24
CA TYR A 625 -4.56 -8.24 -41.71
C TYR A 625 -4.33 -7.01 -42.60
N ASN A 626 -5.29 -6.10 -42.65
CA ASN A 626 -5.20 -4.83 -43.38
C ASN A 626 -4.32 -3.84 -42.59
N VAL A 627 -3.03 -4.10 -42.57
CA VAL A 627 -2.05 -3.34 -41.79
C VAL A 627 -1.02 -2.64 -42.66
N SER A 628 -0.46 -1.55 -42.16
CA SER A 628 0.47 -0.71 -42.89
C SER A 628 1.82 -1.39 -43.07
N THR A 629 2.38 -1.27 -44.28
CA THR A 629 3.73 -1.69 -44.62
C THR A 629 4.79 -0.64 -44.32
N GLU A 630 4.39 0.60 -44.02
CA GLU A 630 5.29 1.74 -43.81
C GLU A 630 5.86 1.72 -42.38
N GLY A 631 7.18 1.85 -42.25
CA GLY A 631 7.86 1.82 -40.95
C GLY A 631 7.40 2.93 -39.99
N ASP A 632 6.94 4.05 -40.56
CA ASP A 632 6.43 5.19 -39.82
C ASP A 632 5.03 4.99 -39.20
N ARG A 633 4.42 3.83 -39.47
CA ARG A 633 3.17 3.30 -38.91
C ARG A 633 3.37 1.93 -38.23
N LYS A 634 4.61 1.57 -37.93
CA LYS A 634 4.98 0.37 -37.16
C LYS A 634 5.64 0.76 -35.84
N ALA A 635 5.19 0.14 -34.76
CA ALA A 635 5.77 0.26 -33.43
C ALA A 635 6.31 -1.10 -32.96
N LEU A 636 7.41 -1.12 -32.22
CA LEU A 636 7.98 -2.31 -31.60
C LEU A 636 8.32 -2.01 -30.14
N ALA A 637 7.78 -2.78 -29.20
CA ALA A 637 8.17 -2.70 -27.80
C ALA A 637 8.34 -4.06 -27.16
N GLY A 638 9.05 -4.10 -26.03
CA GLY A 638 9.14 -5.30 -25.23
C GLY A 638 9.67 -5.08 -23.83
N LEU A 639 9.43 -6.07 -22.97
CA LEU A 639 9.85 -6.09 -21.57
C LEU A 639 11.05 -7.00 -21.35
N SER A 640 11.99 -6.62 -20.48
CA SER A 640 13.13 -7.44 -20.06
C SER A 640 13.92 -8.00 -21.26
N MET A 641 14.00 -9.33 -21.44
CA MET A 641 14.58 -9.96 -22.64
C MET A 641 13.97 -9.43 -23.95
N GLY A 642 12.66 -9.21 -23.99
CA GLY A 642 11.94 -8.62 -25.12
C GLY A 642 12.33 -7.16 -25.40
N SER A 643 12.77 -6.41 -24.38
CA SER A 643 13.36 -5.08 -24.59
C SER A 643 14.73 -5.20 -25.30
N GLY A 644 15.51 -6.22 -24.95
CA GLY A 644 16.77 -6.52 -25.63
C GLY A 644 16.54 -6.92 -27.10
N ALA A 645 15.51 -7.72 -27.37
CA ALA A 645 15.07 -8.10 -28.71
C ALA A 645 14.56 -6.89 -29.52
N THR A 646 13.85 -5.98 -28.86
CA THR A 646 13.37 -4.71 -29.44
C THR A 646 14.55 -3.83 -29.84
N LEU A 647 15.47 -3.58 -28.92
CA LEU A 647 16.63 -2.71 -29.16
C LEU A 647 17.58 -3.32 -30.19
N SER A 648 17.83 -4.63 -30.15
CA SER A 648 18.67 -5.28 -31.17
C SER A 648 18.07 -5.18 -32.58
N THR A 649 16.74 -5.20 -32.68
CA THR A 649 16.03 -4.97 -33.95
C THR A 649 16.23 -3.53 -34.42
N LEU A 650 16.07 -2.54 -33.55
CA LEU A 650 16.33 -1.14 -33.87
C LEU A 650 17.77 -0.92 -34.38
N TRP A 651 18.76 -1.53 -33.73
CA TRP A 651 20.17 -1.38 -34.13
C TRP A 651 20.48 -2.02 -35.47
N ALA A 652 19.81 -3.13 -35.80
CA ALA A 652 20.05 -3.89 -37.03
C ALA A 652 19.20 -3.40 -38.22
N HIS A 653 18.03 -2.83 -37.96
CA HIS A 653 17.04 -2.42 -38.95
C HIS A 653 16.49 -1.00 -38.68
N PRO A 654 17.32 0.05 -38.75
CA PRO A 654 16.85 1.43 -38.55
C PRO A 654 15.79 1.83 -39.57
N GLY A 655 14.67 2.39 -39.11
CA GLY A 655 13.57 2.87 -39.95
C GLY A 655 12.46 1.85 -40.26
N ASP A 656 12.67 0.56 -39.95
CA ASP A 656 11.62 -0.47 -40.12
C ASP A 656 10.47 -0.29 -39.10
N PHE A 657 10.77 0.29 -37.93
CA PHE A 657 9.82 0.65 -36.88
C PHE A 657 10.14 2.04 -36.35
N ALA A 658 9.21 2.98 -36.49
CA ALA A 658 9.45 4.36 -36.07
C ALA A 658 9.16 4.61 -34.58
N TYR A 659 8.44 3.74 -33.90
CA TYR A 659 8.13 3.88 -32.47
C TYR A 659 8.68 2.70 -31.69
N ILE A 660 9.56 2.97 -30.73
CA ILE A 660 10.30 1.97 -29.97
C ILE A 660 10.04 2.14 -28.48
N GLY A 661 9.63 1.07 -27.81
CA GLY A 661 9.45 1.01 -26.35
C GLY A 661 10.33 -0.06 -25.71
N ALA A 662 11.17 0.30 -24.75
CA ALA A 662 12.03 -0.67 -24.04
C ALA A 662 11.75 -0.64 -22.54
N MET A 663 11.18 -1.71 -21.98
CA MET A 663 10.75 -1.75 -20.57
C MET A 663 11.68 -2.66 -19.75
N SER A 664 12.20 -2.15 -18.63
CA SER A 664 13.19 -2.83 -17.78
C SER A 664 14.40 -3.33 -18.60
N ALA A 665 15.03 -2.37 -19.28
CA ALA A 665 15.97 -2.64 -20.37
C ALA A 665 17.43 -2.76 -19.93
N PHE A 666 18.24 -3.37 -20.78
CA PHE A 666 19.67 -3.56 -20.54
C PHE A 666 20.45 -3.59 -21.86
N GLY A 667 21.77 -3.57 -21.75
CA GLY A 667 22.69 -3.59 -22.90
C GLY A 667 23.31 -2.22 -23.15
N ALA A 668 23.84 -2.04 -24.36
CA ALA A 668 24.49 -0.82 -24.81
C ALA A 668 24.30 -0.65 -26.32
N VAL A 669 24.43 0.58 -26.81
CA VAL A 669 24.42 0.85 -28.25
C VAL A 669 25.68 0.21 -28.87
N PRO A 670 25.53 -0.69 -29.87
CA PRO A 670 26.67 -1.35 -30.50
C PRO A 670 27.64 -0.35 -31.15
N ALA A 671 28.95 -0.68 -31.14
CA ALA A 671 29.97 0.19 -31.70
C ALA A 671 29.78 0.49 -33.21
N GLY A 672 29.22 -0.48 -33.95
CA GLY A 672 28.91 -0.37 -35.38
C GLY A 672 27.49 0.08 -35.71
N ALA A 673 26.67 0.47 -34.73
CA ALA A 673 25.32 0.95 -34.98
C ALA A 673 25.34 2.26 -35.80
N ASP A 674 24.48 2.35 -36.82
CA ASP A 674 24.29 3.56 -37.62
C ASP A 674 23.36 4.54 -36.90
N VAL A 675 23.94 5.36 -36.02
CA VAL A 675 23.20 6.32 -35.19
C VAL A 675 22.41 7.32 -36.03
N ALA A 676 22.94 7.72 -37.19
CA ALA A 676 22.25 8.68 -38.05
C ALA A 676 20.97 8.06 -38.63
N ALA A 677 21.05 6.83 -39.15
CA ALA A 677 19.88 6.11 -39.64
C ALA A 677 18.88 5.80 -38.52
N ILE A 678 19.35 5.48 -37.31
CA ILE A 678 18.50 5.26 -36.13
C ILE A 678 17.68 6.51 -35.82
N ASN A 679 18.33 7.67 -35.68
CA ASN A 679 17.63 8.90 -35.34
C ASN A 679 16.70 9.36 -36.48
N GLU A 680 17.12 9.23 -37.74
CA GLU A 680 16.30 9.59 -38.90
C GLU A 680 15.05 8.69 -39.04
N GLY A 681 15.19 7.40 -38.75
CA GLY A 681 14.12 6.41 -38.88
C GLY A 681 13.21 6.27 -37.65
N THR A 682 13.53 6.92 -36.53
CA THR A 682 12.82 6.72 -35.24
C THR A 682 12.12 8.01 -34.82
N LYS A 683 10.78 7.99 -34.80
CA LYS A 683 9.94 9.09 -34.27
C LYS A 683 9.92 9.11 -32.75
N LEU A 684 9.98 7.95 -32.10
CA LEU A 684 10.02 7.82 -30.64
C LEU A 684 10.88 6.62 -30.24
N LEU A 685 11.85 6.83 -29.35
CA LEU A 685 12.50 5.77 -28.59
C LEU A 685 12.33 6.10 -27.11
N ARG A 686 11.52 5.31 -26.40
CA ARG A 686 11.24 5.54 -24.98
C ARG A 686 11.61 4.33 -24.13
N VAL A 687 12.38 4.58 -23.07
CA VAL A 687 12.86 3.56 -22.15
C VAL A 687 12.17 3.73 -20.80
N TYR A 688 11.77 2.61 -20.19
CA TYR A 688 11.09 2.52 -18.90
C TYR A 688 11.88 1.63 -17.94
N SER A 689 11.79 1.90 -16.65
CA SER A 689 12.43 1.10 -15.60
C SER A 689 11.61 1.12 -14.33
N GLY A 690 11.63 -0.01 -13.61
CA GLY A 690 11.39 -0.03 -12.18
C GLY A 690 12.48 0.74 -11.42
N ASP A 691 12.34 0.88 -10.11
CA ASP A 691 13.35 1.51 -9.26
C ASP A 691 14.44 0.49 -8.84
N VAL A 692 15.20 0.78 -7.78
CA VAL A 692 16.22 -0.14 -7.24
C VAL A 692 15.71 -1.54 -6.86
N GLN A 693 14.39 -1.75 -6.79
CA GLN A 693 13.78 -3.06 -6.60
C GLN A 693 13.77 -3.89 -7.89
N ASP A 694 13.88 -3.26 -9.06
CA ASP A 694 14.11 -3.91 -10.34
C ASP A 694 15.62 -4.18 -10.50
N PHE A 695 15.99 -5.46 -10.57
CA PHE A 695 17.41 -5.86 -10.72
C PHE A 695 18.06 -5.32 -12.01
N THR A 696 17.27 -4.88 -12.99
CA THR A 696 17.75 -4.24 -14.22
C THR A 696 17.97 -2.74 -14.10
N TYR A 697 17.51 -2.07 -13.03
CA TYR A 697 17.60 -0.61 -12.88
C TYR A 697 19.00 -0.05 -13.17
N GLY A 698 20.04 -0.62 -12.55
CA GLY A 698 21.43 -0.22 -12.80
C GLY A 698 21.88 -0.46 -14.25
N ALA A 699 21.42 -1.53 -14.89
CA ALA A 699 21.71 -1.83 -16.30
C ALA A 699 20.94 -0.91 -17.25
N THR A 700 19.71 -0.52 -16.91
CA THR A 700 18.95 0.48 -17.67
C THR A 700 19.66 1.83 -17.65
N LEU A 701 20.12 2.29 -16.48
CA LEU A 701 20.88 3.55 -16.40
C LEU A 701 22.17 3.51 -17.23
N GLN A 702 22.85 2.35 -17.31
CA GLN A 702 24.01 2.17 -18.19
C GLN A 702 23.64 2.25 -19.67
N LEU A 703 22.49 1.67 -20.07
CA LEU A 703 21.96 1.77 -21.42
C LEU A 703 21.64 3.23 -21.79
N ILE A 704 20.96 3.97 -20.91
CA ILE A 704 20.66 5.40 -21.10
C ILE A 704 21.94 6.22 -21.27
N SER A 705 22.95 5.96 -20.43
CA SER A 705 24.27 6.59 -20.55
C SER A 705 24.95 6.26 -21.89
N SER A 706 24.83 5.01 -22.35
CA SER A 706 25.33 4.56 -23.66
C SER A 706 24.64 5.28 -24.82
N MET A 707 23.31 5.37 -24.81
CA MET A 707 22.53 6.09 -25.83
C MET A 707 22.93 7.57 -25.88
N THR A 708 22.99 8.22 -24.71
CA THR A 708 23.42 9.63 -24.58
C THR A 708 24.82 9.84 -25.14
N THR A 709 25.78 8.99 -24.75
CA THR A 709 27.18 9.11 -25.19
C THR A 709 27.35 8.89 -26.69
N ARG A 710 26.51 8.03 -27.27
CA ARG A 710 26.56 7.67 -28.70
C ARG A 710 25.73 8.60 -29.58
N GLY A 711 24.93 9.51 -28.99
CA GLY A 711 24.09 10.46 -29.72
C GLY A 711 22.80 9.87 -30.26
N VAL A 712 22.31 8.76 -29.68
CA VAL A 712 21.00 8.20 -30.01
C VAL A 712 19.92 9.05 -29.35
N GLU A 713 18.98 9.57 -30.13
CA GLU A 713 17.84 10.34 -29.61
C GLU A 713 16.87 9.40 -28.88
N HIS A 714 16.55 9.72 -27.63
CA HIS A 714 15.71 8.88 -26.77
C HIS A 714 15.06 9.68 -25.65
N GLU A 715 13.96 9.14 -25.14
CA GLU A 715 13.30 9.55 -23.91
C GLU A 715 13.52 8.50 -22.82
N PHE A 716 13.74 8.97 -21.59
CA PHE A 716 13.72 8.12 -20.41
C PHE A 716 12.51 8.50 -19.55
N ALA A 717 11.57 7.58 -19.39
CA ALA A 717 10.39 7.81 -18.58
C ALA A 717 10.75 8.01 -17.10
N PRO A 718 9.92 8.73 -16.32
CA PRO A 718 10.05 8.73 -14.87
C PRO A 718 10.09 7.31 -14.32
N ILE A 719 10.91 7.10 -13.29
CA ILE A 719 11.06 5.79 -12.65
C ILE A 719 9.72 5.36 -12.06
N ILE A 720 9.32 4.13 -12.40
CA ILE A 720 8.11 3.53 -11.90
C ILE A 720 8.48 2.78 -10.60
N PRO A 721 7.87 3.07 -9.45
CA PRO A 721 8.12 2.30 -8.25
C PRO A 721 7.77 0.83 -8.45
N GLY A 722 8.64 -0.07 -8.00
CA GLY A 722 8.37 -1.50 -7.95
C GLY A 722 9.47 -2.38 -8.54
N PRO A 723 9.37 -3.70 -8.30
CA PRO A 723 10.33 -4.69 -8.76
C PRO A 723 10.20 -4.97 -10.26
N HIS A 724 11.00 -5.92 -10.75
CA HIS A 724 10.93 -6.41 -12.12
C HIS A 724 9.66 -7.25 -12.37
N SER A 725 8.50 -6.60 -12.49
CA SER A 725 7.18 -7.23 -12.50
C SER A 725 6.21 -6.65 -13.53
N TRP A 726 5.10 -7.38 -13.74
CA TRP A 726 3.98 -6.95 -14.59
C TRP A 726 3.40 -5.59 -14.21
N ASP A 727 3.44 -5.22 -12.93
CA ASP A 727 3.00 -3.92 -12.44
C ASP A 727 3.75 -2.77 -13.12
N VAL A 728 5.07 -2.89 -13.29
CA VAL A 728 5.92 -1.91 -13.98
C VAL A 728 5.64 -1.91 -15.48
N TRP A 729 5.50 -3.08 -16.09
CA TRP A 729 5.30 -3.21 -17.54
C TRP A 729 3.92 -2.74 -17.99
N GLN A 730 2.88 -2.99 -17.19
CA GLN A 730 1.54 -2.45 -17.42
C GLN A 730 1.52 -0.93 -17.35
N LYS A 731 2.11 -0.33 -16.29
CA LYS A 731 2.23 1.13 -16.18
C LYS A 731 3.03 1.71 -17.36
N SER A 732 4.06 1.00 -17.81
CA SER A 732 4.87 1.40 -18.97
C SER A 732 4.06 1.40 -20.26
N VAL A 733 3.28 0.34 -20.53
CA VAL A 733 2.48 0.26 -21.77
C VAL A 733 1.28 1.22 -21.75
N ILE A 734 0.70 1.48 -20.58
CA ILE A 734 -0.34 2.51 -20.38
C ILE A 734 0.19 3.92 -20.72
N ASP A 735 1.43 4.25 -20.36
CA ASP A 735 2.06 5.53 -20.77
C ASP A 735 2.49 5.53 -22.24
N LEU A 736 2.93 4.39 -22.78
CA LEU A 736 3.48 4.30 -24.14
C LEU A 736 2.38 4.45 -25.20
N LEU A 737 1.25 3.77 -25.01
CA LEU A 737 0.20 3.62 -26.02
C LEU A 737 -0.32 4.96 -26.58
N PRO A 738 -0.65 5.99 -25.76
CA PRO A 738 -1.06 7.32 -26.25
C PRO A 738 -0.01 8.08 -27.07
N ARG A 739 1.25 7.64 -27.03
CA ARG A 739 2.38 8.27 -27.74
C ARG A 739 2.65 7.62 -29.09
N LEU A 740 1.99 6.51 -29.41
CA LEU A 740 2.18 5.81 -30.67
C LEU A 740 1.34 6.47 -31.77
N PHE A 741 1.93 6.60 -32.96
CA PHE A 741 1.25 7.06 -34.18
C PHE A 741 0.62 8.47 -34.07
N VAL A 742 1.16 9.33 -33.20
CA VAL A 742 0.77 10.73 -33.09
C VAL A 742 1.63 11.60 -34.01
N ASP A 743 1.01 12.52 -34.75
CA ASP A 743 1.71 13.45 -35.62
C ASP A 743 2.31 14.61 -34.82
N GLY A 744 3.37 14.36 -34.04
CA GLY A 744 4.36 15.33 -33.53
C GLY A 744 3.88 16.65 -32.88
N ALA A 745 2.59 16.83 -32.60
CA ALA A 745 1.99 18.10 -32.19
C ALA A 745 1.07 17.87 -30.99
N GLY A 746 1.65 17.44 -29.87
CA GLY A 746 0.92 17.28 -28.62
C GLY A 746 1.56 16.31 -27.64
N ALA A 747 2.85 16.48 -27.35
CA ALA A 747 3.50 15.87 -26.19
C ALA A 747 4.41 16.92 -25.54
#